data_AF-A0A940BNL4-F1
#
_entry.id   AF-A0A940BNL4-F1
#
_cell.length_a   1.000
_cell.length_b   1.000
_cell.length_c   1.000
_cell.angle_alpha   90.00
_cell.angle_beta   90.00
_cell.angle_gamma   90.00
#
_symmetry.space_group_name_H-M   'P 1'
#
loop_
_entity.id
_entity.type
_entity.pdbx_description
1 polymer ?
#
loop_
_entity_poly.entity_id
_entity_poly.type
_entity_poly.pdbx_seq_one_letter_code
_entity_poly.pdbx_strand_id
1 'polypeptide(L)'
;MKKTICLLIAMIMVISAASLTVHADQTFKVNAYGDESGGSDSNIPLGDTCGVRLKLNAPFKAISVRLSTYLKSDSVATVMLFKWAGDFEDTLKTAPLAQKTFEPVKDNLKHDMSFDTQPAGEYLIAIRNDNSQVCVWAWKGTNEVGKGMFYSGGSESPYDINVTITFTENVDEPFSKVESASAITGKRKAPPEYVPDADSAVVARAAHSTPWAATDELGRTLPTYAETGGLREDRTVALFYWSWHVSQDGGEPVNVQKIIDEHPEAQNDYTSPVWPTGARVHFWTESIYGFYKTNDVWVLRRHAELLADAGVDVIIFDNTNGTFTFRDSYIPIYETFMKALEDGVDVPKISYLLPFGDASNTMTQLSAIYQDIYLREKYQQLWFYWESKPMVMAHKNFISGSTDIAKEMRTFFTFRGGQPGYLVGSTSYDTWGWLSTYPQATYRARANKDVIEQMTVGVAVNHDYKTHQISAMNGENIIGRTYTSKGIDTRENAVKYGANFAEQFDYALEVDPRVIFITGWNEWIAGRYEEWCGVKNAFPDEFDDEYSRDLEPSKGRLRDNYYYQLVSYVRKYKGCEEIPVYSEYENANLNSGKDAWDKVSADYVAYPNNTGDRDAKGYGSYYYKDSSGRNDIIDAKVSKDGENVYFMVKCAADITPYTDKNWMNLYIDCGDGWGWESFDYVVGAKPATASAAYLQKFTGDGYKLEDVCEVGYKLDGDTLVISVPKSALGISGEEYKIDFKWTDNVQDEDGSGIFKGEILDFYRTGDVAPGGRFKYVFTSSTPKNAPVTDPVTGTQPDDPDKDTESTDPSSDKSYTPIIIAIIAVGVVAAAAILVPAIIKSKKK
;
A
#
# COMPACT_ATOMS: atom_id res chain seq x y z
N MET A 1 -6.48 -114.31 -8.64
CA MET A 1 -5.46 -114.87 -7.70
C MET A 1 -4.53 -113.71 -7.34
N LYS A 2 -4.22 -113.35 -6.08
CA LYS A 2 -4.71 -113.75 -4.76
C LYS A 2 -5.48 -112.57 -4.11
N LYS A 3 -6.54 -112.88 -3.35
CA LYS A 3 -6.78 -112.59 -1.91
C LYS A 3 -5.93 -111.47 -1.23
N THR A 4 -6.42 -110.64 -0.29
CA THR A 4 -7.76 -110.59 0.39
C THR A 4 -7.91 -109.35 1.34
N ILE A 5 -9.10 -108.70 1.30
CA ILE A 5 -9.87 -108.00 2.37
C ILE A 5 -9.29 -106.78 3.16
N CYS A 6 -10.08 -105.69 3.09
CA CYS A 6 -10.46 -104.63 4.05
C CYS A 6 -9.60 -104.28 5.30
N LEU A 7 -9.51 -102.96 5.56
CA LEU A 7 -10.36 -102.38 6.61
C LEU A 7 -10.99 -101.06 6.16
N LEU A 8 -12.22 -100.79 6.61
CA LEU A 8 -13.19 -99.90 5.99
C LEU A 8 -13.59 -98.77 6.96
N ILE A 9 -13.73 -97.52 6.47
CA ILE A 9 -14.79 -96.52 6.77
C ILE A 9 -14.31 -95.07 6.48
N ALA A 10 -15.27 -94.20 6.11
CA ALA A 10 -15.18 -92.73 6.00
C ALA A 10 -14.35 -92.13 4.84
N MET A 11 -14.91 -92.15 3.63
CA MET A 11 -14.69 -91.07 2.65
C MET A 11 -15.93 -90.88 1.74
N ILE A 12 -16.15 -89.63 1.31
CA ILE A 12 -17.23 -89.07 0.44
C ILE A 12 -18.30 -88.25 1.19
N MET A 13 -17.98 -86.97 1.41
CA MET A 13 -18.87 -85.83 1.09
C MET A 13 -18.00 -84.63 0.66
N VAL A 14 -17.92 -84.42 -0.65
CA VAL A 14 -18.32 -83.18 -1.35
C VAL A 14 -18.03 -81.84 -0.66
N ILE A 15 -16.84 -81.32 -0.98
CA ILE A 15 -16.54 -79.93 -1.39
C ILE A 15 -17.60 -78.86 -1.02
N SER A 16 -17.24 -77.97 -0.09
CA SER A 16 -17.82 -76.63 0.01
C SER A 16 -16.76 -75.60 0.41
N ALA A 17 -16.31 -74.81 -0.56
CA ALA A 17 -15.57 -73.55 -0.39
C ALA A 17 -15.52 -72.85 -1.76
N ALA A 18 -16.10 -71.66 -1.88
CA ALA A 18 -15.98 -70.88 -3.11
C ALA A 18 -14.55 -70.33 -3.23
N SER A 19 -13.93 -70.47 -4.41
CA SER A 19 -12.62 -69.88 -4.69
C SER A 19 -12.75 -68.38 -4.89
N LEU A 20 -12.76 -67.63 -3.79
CA LEU A 20 -12.56 -66.18 -3.79
C LEU A 20 -11.09 -65.88 -4.07
N THR A 21 -10.72 -66.00 -5.36
CA THR A 21 -9.39 -65.68 -5.86
C THR A 21 -9.17 -64.17 -5.75
N VAL A 22 -8.58 -63.73 -4.64
CA VAL A 22 -8.10 -62.35 -4.47
C VAL A 22 -7.10 -62.09 -5.59
N HIS A 23 -7.53 -61.35 -6.61
CA HIS A 23 -6.64 -60.80 -7.61
C HIS A 23 -5.84 -59.72 -6.89
N ALA A 24 -4.52 -59.83 -6.89
CA ALA A 24 -3.68 -58.73 -6.48
C ALA A 24 -3.80 -57.64 -7.55
N ASP A 25 -4.28 -56.45 -7.18
CA ASP A 25 -4.33 -55.28 -8.06
C ASP A 25 -2.95 -55.02 -8.68
N GLN A 26 -2.78 -55.40 -9.94
CA GLN A 26 -1.56 -55.10 -10.67
C GLN A 26 -1.51 -53.59 -10.90
N THR A 27 -0.42 -52.96 -10.49
CA THR A 27 -0.25 -51.50 -10.56
C THR A 27 0.97 -51.15 -11.38
N PHE A 28 0.86 -50.05 -12.11
CA PHE A 28 1.83 -49.67 -13.14
C PHE A 28 2.41 -48.30 -12.77
N LYS A 29 3.67 -48.30 -12.30
CA LYS A 29 4.39 -47.07 -11.91
C LYS A 29 5.09 -46.47 -13.13
N VAL A 30 4.76 -45.21 -13.45
CA VAL A 30 5.31 -44.46 -14.60
C VAL A 30 5.87 -43.13 -14.10
N ASN A 31 7.09 -42.79 -14.51
CA ASN A 31 7.69 -41.47 -14.26
C ASN A 31 7.05 -40.42 -15.18
N ALA A 32 6.71 -39.26 -14.63
CA ALA A 32 6.26 -38.07 -15.37
C ALA A 32 7.43 -37.09 -15.63
N TYR A 33 8.64 -37.62 -15.86
CA TYR A 33 9.86 -36.84 -16.09
C TYR A 33 10.85 -37.60 -16.98
N GLY A 34 11.69 -36.83 -17.70
CA GLY A 34 12.75 -37.33 -18.58
C GLY A 34 13.98 -37.89 -17.86
N ASP A 35 15.14 -37.86 -18.53
CA ASP A 35 16.43 -38.23 -17.94
C ASP A 35 16.82 -37.26 -16.80
N GLU A 36 17.46 -37.76 -15.75
CA GLU A 36 17.81 -36.96 -14.57
C GLU A 36 19.04 -36.04 -14.81
N SER A 37 19.61 -36.00 -16.02
CA SER A 37 20.77 -35.16 -16.34
C SER A 37 20.44 -33.66 -16.51
N GLY A 38 21.23 -32.80 -15.86
CA GLY A 38 21.13 -31.33 -16.00
C GLY A 38 20.00 -30.65 -15.24
N GLY A 39 19.40 -31.32 -14.25
CA GLY A 39 18.37 -30.73 -13.38
C GLY A 39 18.92 -29.68 -12.40
N SER A 40 18.04 -28.80 -11.94
CA SER A 40 18.31 -27.81 -10.90
C SER A 40 17.26 -27.91 -9.78
N ASP A 41 17.69 -27.82 -8.52
CA ASP A 41 16.76 -27.64 -7.40
C ASP A 41 16.00 -26.30 -7.55
N SER A 42 14.67 -26.36 -7.52
CA SER A 42 13.80 -25.22 -7.35
C SER A 42 13.40 -25.13 -5.87
N ASN A 43 13.85 -24.08 -5.19
CA ASN A 43 13.45 -23.76 -3.83
C ASN A 43 11.95 -23.47 -3.75
N ILE A 44 11.30 -23.91 -2.68
CA ILE A 44 9.95 -23.51 -2.30
C ILE A 44 10.08 -22.61 -1.05
N PRO A 45 9.81 -21.29 -1.15
CA PRO A 45 9.80 -20.40 0.01
C PRO A 45 8.87 -20.91 1.12
N LEU A 46 9.17 -20.58 2.38
CA LEU A 46 8.38 -21.04 3.51
C LEU A 46 6.93 -20.53 3.42
N GLY A 47 5.95 -21.44 3.48
CA GLY A 47 4.53 -21.16 3.27
C GLY A 47 4.08 -21.17 1.81
N ASP A 48 4.99 -21.01 0.84
CA ASP A 48 4.68 -20.99 -0.59
C ASP A 48 4.45 -22.41 -1.16
N THR A 49 3.82 -22.48 -2.32
CA THR A 49 3.42 -23.72 -2.99
C THR A 49 3.89 -23.75 -4.44
N CYS A 50 4.65 -24.79 -4.80
CA CYS A 50 4.92 -25.12 -6.21
C CYS A 50 4.00 -26.27 -6.67
N GLY A 51 3.96 -26.56 -7.97
CA GLY A 51 3.29 -27.77 -8.44
C GLY A 51 3.46 -28.09 -9.92
N VAL A 52 3.06 -29.29 -10.33
CA VAL A 52 3.04 -29.72 -11.73
C VAL A 52 1.63 -30.13 -12.16
N ARG A 53 1.15 -29.55 -13.26
CA ARG A 53 -0.08 -29.92 -13.94
C ARG A 53 0.22 -31.01 -14.95
N LEU A 54 -0.49 -32.14 -14.85
CA LEU A 54 -0.36 -33.29 -15.73
C LEU A 54 -1.73 -33.68 -16.30
N LYS A 55 -1.74 -34.20 -17.55
CA LYS A 55 -2.93 -34.77 -18.19
C LYS A 55 -2.78 -36.29 -18.29
N LEU A 56 -3.45 -36.98 -17.38
CA LEU A 56 -3.35 -38.41 -17.16
C LEU A 56 -4.41 -39.15 -18.00
N ASN A 57 -3.97 -40.06 -18.86
CA ASN A 57 -4.85 -40.70 -19.85
C ASN A 57 -5.61 -41.94 -19.32
N ALA A 58 -5.34 -42.38 -18.09
CA ALA A 58 -5.95 -43.56 -17.46
C ALA A 58 -6.15 -43.36 -15.94
N PRO A 59 -6.93 -44.23 -15.25
CA PRO A 59 -7.16 -44.12 -13.81
C PRO A 59 -5.91 -44.45 -12.96
N PHE A 60 -5.77 -43.76 -11.83
CA PHE A 60 -4.58 -43.81 -10.98
C PHE A 60 -4.94 -43.70 -9.48
N LYS A 61 -4.12 -44.29 -8.61
CA LYS A 61 -4.42 -44.39 -7.16
C LYS A 61 -3.23 -44.08 -6.22
N ALA A 62 -2.10 -43.66 -6.75
CA ALA A 62 -1.02 -43.07 -5.97
C ALA A 62 -0.12 -42.16 -6.81
N ILE A 63 0.51 -41.19 -6.14
CA ILE A 63 1.63 -40.40 -6.65
C ILE A 63 2.84 -40.56 -5.73
N SER A 64 4.03 -40.29 -6.26
CA SER A 64 5.29 -40.35 -5.53
C SER A 64 6.16 -39.18 -5.96
N VAL A 65 6.59 -38.31 -5.04
CA VAL A 65 7.37 -37.10 -5.36
C VAL A 65 8.75 -37.17 -4.71
N ARG A 66 9.82 -36.80 -5.42
CA ARG A 66 11.16 -36.64 -4.79
C ARG A 66 11.33 -35.22 -4.29
N LEU A 67 11.71 -35.07 -3.03
CA LEU A 67 11.95 -33.79 -2.37
C LEU A 67 13.42 -33.70 -1.91
N SER A 68 13.99 -32.51 -1.96
CA SER A 68 15.34 -32.17 -1.49
C SER A 68 15.22 -31.19 -0.32
N THR A 69 16.06 -31.30 0.71
CA THR A 69 16.01 -30.42 1.91
C THR A 69 17.35 -29.76 2.19
N TYR A 70 18.35 -29.93 1.31
CA TYR A 70 19.74 -29.52 1.55
C TYR A 70 20.27 -30.01 2.91
N LEU A 71 19.99 -31.29 3.23
CA LEU A 71 20.35 -31.96 4.48
C LEU A 71 19.67 -31.41 5.75
N LYS A 72 18.67 -30.52 5.64
CA LYS A 72 17.81 -30.14 6.78
C LYS A 72 16.98 -31.34 7.23
N SER A 73 16.99 -31.60 8.54
CA SER A 73 16.32 -32.73 9.20
C SER A 73 14.97 -32.37 9.81
N ASP A 74 14.62 -31.08 9.82
CA ASP A 74 13.42 -30.49 10.42
C ASP A 74 12.38 -30.06 9.37
N SER A 75 12.67 -30.24 8.07
CA SER A 75 11.80 -29.81 6.98
C SER A 75 10.48 -30.55 6.94
N VAL A 76 9.39 -29.83 6.67
CA VAL A 76 8.03 -30.37 6.54
C VAL A 76 7.42 -29.91 5.22
N ALA A 77 6.76 -30.83 4.52
CA ALA A 77 6.07 -30.52 3.27
C ALA A 77 4.74 -31.28 3.16
N THR A 78 3.69 -30.57 2.75
CA THR A 78 2.39 -31.12 2.40
C THR A 78 2.26 -31.24 0.88
N VAL A 79 2.11 -32.49 0.42
CA VAL A 79 1.83 -32.83 -0.98
C VAL A 79 0.31 -32.96 -1.15
N MET A 80 -0.23 -32.37 -2.21
CA MET A 80 -1.66 -32.29 -2.49
C MET A 80 -1.96 -32.66 -3.94
N LEU A 81 -3.11 -33.28 -4.16
CA LEU A 81 -3.65 -33.60 -5.49
C LEU A 81 -4.98 -32.86 -5.67
N PHE A 82 -5.06 -32.01 -6.70
CA PHE A 82 -6.26 -31.28 -7.08
C PHE A 82 -6.72 -31.66 -8.48
N LYS A 83 -8.02 -31.56 -8.76
CA LYS A 83 -8.52 -31.54 -10.14
C LYS A 83 -8.22 -30.16 -10.74
N TRP A 84 -7.75 -30.10 -11.99
CA TRP A 84 -7.44 -28.80 -12.61
C TRP A 84 -8.71 -27.94 -12.76
N ALA A 85 -8.66 -26.70 -12.27
CA ALA A 85 -9.80 -25.78 -12.24
C ALA A 85 -9.77 -24.70 -13.35
N GLY A 86 -8.62 -24.49 -14.01
CA GLY A 86 -8.46 -23.51 -15.09
C GLY A 86 -7.13 -22.77 -15.03
N ASP A 87 -6.83 -22.20 -13.87
CA ASP A 87 -5.54 -21.61 -13.48
C ASP A 87 -4.94 -22.36 -12.27
N PHE A 88 -3.65 -22.12 -11.99
CA PHE A 88 -2.94 -22.71 -10.84
C PHE A 88 -3.50 -22.19 -9.51
N GLU A 89 -3.65 -20.87 -9.35
CA GLU A 89 -4.10 -20.27 -8.09
C GLU A 89 -5.55 -20.64 -7.80
N ASP A 90 -6.42 -20.62 -8.82
CA ASP A 90 -7.81 -21.04 -8.69
C ASP A 90 -7.95 -22.54 -8.43
N THR A 91 -7.00 -23.37 -8.89
CA THR A 91 -6.94 -24.79 -8.52
C THR A 91 -6.60 -24.96 -7.04
N LEU A 92 -5.66 -24.18 -6.50
CA LEU A 92 -5.31 -24.22 -5.06
C LEU A 92 -6.44 -23.74 -4.13
N LYS A 93 -7.38 -22.93 -4.63
CA LYS A 93 -8.61 -22.53 -3.90
C LYS A 93 -9.66 -23.65 -3.80
N THR A 94 -9.53 -24.74 -4.58
CA THR A 94 -10.46 -25.89 -4.50
C THR A 94 -10.11 -26.84 -3.36
N ALA A 95 -11.03 -27.72 -2.98
CA ALA A 95 -10.72 -28.79 -2.02
C ALA A 95 -9.82 -29.86 -2.67
N PRO A 96 -8.70 -30.26 -2.03
CA PRO A 96 -7.84 -31.32 -2.57
C PRO A 96 -8.55 -32.67 -2.56
N LEU A 97 -8.34 -33.45 -3.62
CA LEU A 97 -8.82 -34.84 -3.76
C LEU A 97 -8.07 -35.79 -2.81
N ALA A 98 -6.81 -35.47 -2.52
CA ALA A 98 -5.97 -36.14 -1.53
C ALA A 98 -4.86 -35.19 -1.07
N GLN A 99 -4.45 -35.29 0.19
CA GLN A 99 -3.30 -34.57 0.73
C GLN A 99 -2.53 -35.42 1.74
N LYS A 100 -1.23 -35.17 1.89
CA LYS A 100 -0.37 -35.82 2.87
C LYS A 100 0.82 -34.94 3.25
N THR A 101 0.96 -34.67 4.54
CA THR A 101 2.13 -34.04 5.15
C THR A 101 3.23 -35.07 5.39
N PHE A 102 4.48 -34.68 5.15
CA PHE A 102 5.67 -35.49 5.41
C PHE A 102 6.54 -34.75 6.43
N GLU A 103 6.60 -35.30 7.64
CA GLU A 103 7.30 -34.73 8.79
C GLU A 103 8.18 -35.80 9.46
N PRO A 104 9.52 -35.67 9.41
CA PRO A 104 10.28 -34.81 8.51
C PRO A 104 10.28 -35.34 7.06
N VAL A 105 10.47 -34.42 6.10
CA VAL A 105 10.86 -34.74 4.72
C VAL A 105 12.23 -35.42 4.73
N LYS A 106 12.38 -36.53 4.01
CA LYS A 106 13.64 -37.26 3.91
C LYS A 106 14.41 -36.82 2.67
N ASP A 107 15.52 -36.11 2.89
CA ASP A 107 16.35 -35.55 1.83
C ASP A 107 16.59 -36.52 0.66
N ASN A 108 16.30 -36.04 -0.55
CA ASN A 108 16.50 -36.71 -1.84
C ASN A 108 15.79 -38.06 -2.06
N LEU A 109 14.91 -38.47 -1.14
CA LEU A 109 14.06 -39.66 -1.27
C LEU A 109 12.70 -39.36 -1.92
N LYS A 110 12.01 -40.42 -2.35
CA LYS A 110 10.63 -40.36 -2.84
C LYS A 110 9.61 -40.51 -1.70
N HIS A 111 8.54 -39.74 -1.81
CA HIS A 111 7.50 -39.57 -0.81
C HIS A 111 6.16 -40.02 -1.42
N ASP A 112 5.73 -41.25 -1.12
CA ASP A 112 4.50 -41.85 -1.68
C ASP A 112 3.24 -41.34 -0.97
N MET A 113 2.22 -40.97 -1.76
CA MET A 113 0.85 -40.67 -1.32
C MET A 113 -0.14 -41.52 -2.14
N SER A 114 -0.91 -42.38 -1.46
CA SER A 114 -1.97 -43.21 -2.06
C SER A 114 -3.35 -42.72 -1.63
N PHE A 115 -4.35 -42.94 -2.48
CA PHE A 115 -5.71 -42.41 -2.34
C PHE A 115 -6.70 -43.26 -3.16
N ASP A 116 -8.00 -43.01 -3.01
CA ASP A 116 -9.05 -43.68 -3.80
C ASP A 116 -8.89 -43.39 -5.29
N THR A 117 -9.06 -44.41 -6.14
CA THR A 117 -8.77 -44.34 -7.59
C THR A 117 -9.44 -43.16 -8.27
N GLN A 118 -8.64 -42.22 -8.77
CA GLN A 118 -9.09 -41.08 -9.56
C GLN A 118 -9.13 -41.47 -11.05
N PRO A 119 -10.12 -40.97 -11.82
CA PRO A 119 -10.25 -41.25 -13.25
C PRO A 119 -9.19 -40.51 -14.08
N ALA A 120 -9.08 -40.85 -15.37
CA ALA A 120 -8.35 -40.05 -16.34
C ALA A 120 -8.81 -38.57 -16.34
N GLY A 121 -7.90 -37.64 -16.61
CA GLY A 121 -8.18 -36.19 -16.57
C GLY A 121 -6.95 -35.31 -16.35
N GLU A 122 -7.19 -34.01 -16.14
CA GLU A 122 -6.17 -33.03 -15.81
C GLU A 122 -6.14 -32.76 -14.30
N TYR A 123 -4.94 -32.80 -13.72
CA TYR A 123 -4.70 -32.71 -12.29
C TYR A 123 -3.49 -31.83 -11.99
N LEU A 124 -3.52 -31.14 -10.84
CA LEU A 124 -2.37 -30.46 -10.27
C LEU A 124 -1.83 -31.30 -9.10
N ILE A 125 -0.54 -31.59 -9.13
CA ILE A 125 0.21 -32.11 -7.98
C ILE A 125 0.95 -30.93 -7.38
N ALA A 126 0.49 -30.46 -6.23
CA ALA A 126 1.07 -29.31 -5.53
C ALA A 126 1.88 -29.75 -4.31
N ILE A 127 2.89 -28.97 -3.96
CA ILE A 127 3.85 -29.22 -2.88
C ILE A 127 4.06 -27.89 -2.16
N ARG A 128 3.61 -27.80 -0.91
CA ARG A 128 3.82 -26.63 -0.03
C ARG A 128 5.01 -26.88 0.90
N ASN A 129 5.80 -25.83 1.17
CA ASN A 129 6.80 -25.87 2.24
C ASN A 129 6.14 -25.41 3.55
N ASP A 130 6.03 -26.31 4.54
CA ASP A 130 5.43 -26.01 5.84
C ASP A 130 6.47 -25.65 6.91
N ASN A 131 7.71 -26.11 6.78
CA ASN A 131 8.81 -25.76 7.68
C ASN A 131 10.19 -25.94 7.03
N SER A 132 11.14 -25.08 7.43
CA SER A 132 12.57 -25.16 7.06
C SER A 132 12.77 -25.18 5.52
N GLN A 133 13.67 -26.02 5.02
CA GLN A 133 14.08 -26.05 3.61
C GLN A 133 13.38 -27.16 2.82
N VAL A 134 12.62 -26.81 1.79
CA VAL A 134 12.04 -27.78 0.84
C VAL A 134 12.32 -27.33 -0.59
N CYS A 135 12.85 -28.24 -1.41
CA CYS A 135 13.12 -28.07 -2.82
C CYS A 135 12.52 -29.21 -3.65
N VAL A 136 12.20 -28.92 -4.91
CA VAL A 136 11.91 -29.93 -5.94
C VAL A 136 12.96 -29.88 -7.03
N TRP A 137 13.42 -31.05 -7.48
CA TRP A 137 14.25 -31.14 -8.68
C TRP A 137 13.40 -30.83 -9.92
N ALA A 138 13.81 -29.82 -10.69
CA ALA A 138 13.16 -29.39 -11.93
C ALA A 138 14.15 -29.43 -13.10
N TRP A 139 13.70 -29.97 -14.24
CA TRP A 139 14.56 -30.16 -15.43
C TRP A 139 14.21 -29.21 -16.56
N LYS A 140 15.20 -28.39 -16.94
CA LYS A 140 15.14 -27.48 -18.10
C LYS A 140 15.49 -28.23 -19.39
N GLY A 141 14.60 -29.12 -19.81
CA GLY A 141 14.82 -30.04 -20.94
C GLY A 141 13.55 -30.37 -21.71
N THR A 142 13.59 -31.43 -22.49
CA THR A 142 12.47 -31.91 -23.31
C THR A 142 11.38 -32.53 -22.43
N ASN A 143 10.34 -31.74 -22.19
CA ASN A 143 9.05 -32.10 -21.58
C ASN A 143 8.24 -33.07 -22.50
N GLU A 144 8.86 -34.21 -22.81
CA GLU A 144 8.36 -35.25 -23.71
C GLU A 144 7.69 -36.41 -22.96
N VAL A 145 8.04 -36.60 -21.68
CA VAL A 145 7.51 -37.67 -20.83
C VAL A 145 6.26 -37.19 -20.08
N GLY A 146 6.39 -36.25 -19.14
CA GLY A 146 5.26 -35.72 -18.39
C GLY A 146 4.30 -34.88 -19.24
N LYS A 147 4.85 -34.16 -20.23
CA LYS A 147 4.15 -33.26 -21.17
C LYS A 147 3.30 -32.20 -20.43
N GLY A 148 3.70 -31.85 -19.20
CA GLY A 148 2.96 -31.05 -18.24
C GLY A 148 3.38 -29.58 -18.23
N MET A 149 2.96 -28.84 -17.19
CA MET A 149 3.50 -27.51 -16.87
C MET A 149 3.83 -27.43 -15.37
N PHE A 150 5.02 -26.93 -15.04
CA PHE A 150 5.48 -26.66 -13.68
C PHE A 150 5.20 -25.19 -13.30
N TYR A 151 4.80 -24.96 -12.04
CA TYR A 151 4.49 -23.65 -11.47
C TYR A 151 5.32 -23.43 -10.21
N SER A 152 5.99 -22.28 -10.13
CA SER A 152 6.76 -21.86 -8.96
C SER A 152 6.98 -20.33 -9.01
N GLY A 153 6.83 -19.64 -7.87
CA GLY A 153 7.02 -18.18 -7.80
C GLY A 153 6.17 -17.39 -8.79
N GLY A 154 4.91 -17.79 -9.00
CA GLY A 154 3.98 -17.19 -9.97
C GLY A 154 4.28 -17.47 -11.45
N SER A 155 5.48 -17.97 -11.78
CA SER A 155 5.88 -18.33 -13.13
C SER A 155 5.39 -19.73 -13.50
N GLU A 156 4.97 -19.89 -14.76
CA GLU A 156 4.70 -21.19 -15.39
C GLU A 156 5.91 -21.56 -16.28
N SER A 157 6.29 -22.84 -16.36
CA SER A 157 7.37 -23.30 -17.23
C SER A 157 7.16 -24.75 -17.69
N PRO A 158 7.56 -25.09 -18.93
CA PRO A 158 7.45 -26.45 -19.46
C PRO A 158 8.61 -27.33 -18.95
N TYR A 159 8.74 -27.44 -17.63
CA TYR A 159 9.73 -28.28 -16.96
C TYR A 159 9.03 -29.49 -16.32
N ASP A 160 9.68 -30.65 -16.37
CA ASP A 160 9.27 -31.80 -15.56
C ASP A 160 9.89 -31.69 -14.15
N ILE A 161 9.19 -32.23 -13.15
CA ILE A 161 9.71 -32.47 -11.78
C ILE A 161 9.62 -33.96 -11.42
N ASN A 162 10.38 -34.41 -10.43
CA ASN A 162 10.60 -35.85 -10.16
C ASN A 162 9.37 -36.56 -9.56
N VAL A 163 8.37 -36.83 -10.39
CA VAL A 163 7.07 -37.40 -10.01
C VAL A 163 6.85 -38.75 -10.67
N THR A 164 6.34 -39.72 -9.91
CA THR A 164 5.92 -41.03 -10.42
C THR A 164 4.43 -41.24 -10.14
N ILE A 165 3.65 -41.53 -11.17
CA ILE A 165 2.21 -41.85 -11.09
C ILE A 165 2.03 -43.37 -11.02
N THR A 166 1.08 -43.85 -10.21
CA THR A 166 0.72 -45.28 -10.11
C THR A 166 -0.68 -45.52 -10.69
N PHE A 167 -0.71 -45.98 -11.93
CA PHE A 167 -1.93 -46.34 -12.66
C PHE A 167 -2.49 -47.69 -12.21
N THR A 168 -3.81 -47.88 -12.36
CA THR A 168 -4.51 -49.15 -12.08
C THR A 168 -4.49 -50.14 -13.25
N GLU A 169 -4.00 -49.71 -14.41
CA GLU A 169 -3.94 -50.48 -15.65
C GLU A 169 -2.67 -50.11 -16.45
N ASN A 170 -2.30 -50.93 -17.44
CA ASN A 170 -1.16 -50.63 -18.31
C ASN A 170 -1.56 -49.62 -19.39
N VAL A 171 -0.71 -48.62 -19.64
CA VAL A 171 -1.01 -47.52 -20.56
C VAL A 171 0.20 -47.24 -21.44
N ASP A 172 0.04 -47.34 -22.76
CA ASP A 172 1.13 -47.12 -23.72
C ASP A 172 1.45 -45.62 -23.89
N GLU A 173 0.42 -44.76 -23.85
CA GLU A 173 0.56 -43.30 -23.77
C GLU A 173 -0.08 -42.76 -22.48
N PRO A 174 0.62 -42.79 -21.33
CA PRO A 174 0.07 -42.38 -20.02
C PRO A 174 -0.18 -40.87 -19.88
N PHE A 175 0.53 -40.04 -20.65
CA PHE A 175 0.48 -38.58 -20.57
C PHE A 175 0.15 -37.92 -21.91
N SER A 176 -0.80 -36.98 -21.88
CA SER A 176 -1.11 -36.06 -22.99
C SER A 176 -0.50 -34.69 -22.76
N LYS A 177 -0.24 -33.95 -23.85
CA LYS A 177 0.28 -32.57 -23.76
C LYS A 177 -0.71 -31.63 -23.06
N VAL A 178 -0.22 -30.91 -22.05
CA VAL A 178 -0.83 -29.74 -21.45
C VAL A 178 -0.39 -28.49 -22.22
N GLU A 179 -1.28 -27.52 -22.41
CA GLU A 179 -0.93 -26.22 -22.96
C GLU A 179 -1.08 -25.11 -21.90
N SER A 180 -0.17 -24.14 -21.98
CA SER A 180 -0.19 -22.92 -21.17
C SER A 180 -1.50 -22.17 -21.37
N ALA A 181 -2.14 -21.75 -20.28
CA ALA A 181 -3.29 -20.86 -20.33
C ALA A 181 -2.90 -19.41 -20.74
N SER A 182 -1.60 -19.10 -20.79
CA SER A 182 -1.04 -17.76 -20.98
C SER A 182 0.17 -17.79 -21.91
N ALA A 183 0.02 -18.43 -23.07
CA ALA A 183 1.11 -18.67 -24.01
C ALA A 183 1.83 -17.38 -24.46
N ILE A 184 3.16 -17.36 -24.32
CA ILE A 184 4.05 -16.28 -24.75
C ILE A 184 4.21 -16.36 -26.28
N THR A 185 3.86 -15.29 -27.01
CA THR A 185 3.71 -15.31 -28.48
C THR A 185 4.75 -14.50 -29.25
N GLY A 186 5.55 -13.68 -28.55
CA GLY A 186 6.45 -12.70 -29.14
C GLY A 186 5.73 -11.44 -29.68
N LYS A 187 4.42 -11.31 -29.41
CA LYS A 187 3.51 -10.36 -30.09
C LYS A 187 2.47 -9.70 -29.17
N ARG A 188 2.32 -10.14 -27.91
CA ARG A 188 1.39 -9.54 -26.95
C ARG A 188 1.72 -8.04 -26.77
N LYS A 189 0.68 -7.22 -26.72
CA LYS A 189 0.73 -5.80 -26.37
C LYS A 189 0.14 -5.60 -24.98
N ALA A 190 0.42 -4.46 -24.36
CA ALA A 190 -0.36 -4.03 -23.20
C ALA A 190 -1.83 -3.79 -23.60
N PRO A 191 -2.80 -4.05 -22.71
CA PRO A 191 -4.15 -3.50 -22.80
C PRO A 191 -4.12 -1.96 -22.67
N PRO A 192 -5.24 -1.26 -22.93
CA PRO A 192 -5.38 0.13 -22.51
C PRO A 192 -5.31 0.24 -20.97
N GLU A 193 -5.11 1.47 -20.50
CA GLU A 193 -5.22 1.81 -19.08
C GLU A 193 -6.63 1.57 -18.54
N TYR A 194 -6.74 1.16 -17.28
CA TYR A 194 -8.04 0.85 -16.67
C TYR A 194 -8.82 2.14 -16.36
N VAL A 195 -10.00 2.18 -16.96
CA VAL A 195 -11.19 3.02 -16.70
C VAL A 195 -12.05 2.64 -15.50
N PRO A 196 -12.06 3.26 -14.29
CA PRO A 196 -13.12 2.94 -13.32
C PRO A 196 -14.51 3.19 -13.90
N ASP A 197 -15.42 2.24 -13.73
CA ASP A 197 -16.82 2.39 -14.15
C ASP A 197 -17.53 3.44 -13.27
N ALA A 198 -18.48 4.19 -13.83
CA ALA A 198 -19.08 5.35 -13.16
C ALA A 198 -19.94 5.01 -11.93
N ASP A 199 -20.30 3.75 -11.76
CA ASP A 199 -21.00 3.17 -10.60
C ASP A 199 -20.07 2.39 -9.64
N SER A 200 -18.76 2.35 -9.92
CA SER A 200 -17.76 1.80 -8.99
C SER A 200 -17.62 2.69 -7.74
N ALA A 201 -17.29 2.09 -6.59
CA ALA A 201 -17.23 2.82 -5.31
C ALA A 201 -16.26 4.01 -5.33
N VAL A 202 -15.11 3.86 -5.99
CA VAL A 202 -14.09 4.92 -6.11
C VAL A 202 -14.57 6.16 -6.89
N VAL A 203 -15.63 6.03 -7.71
CA VAL A 203 -16.26 7.15 -8.44
C VAL A 203 -17.56 7.59 -7.76
N ALA A 204 -18.44 6.65 -7.42
CA ALA A 204 -19.78 6.93 -6.89
C ALA A 204 -19.79 7.25 -5.37
N ARG A 205 -18.69 6.95 -4.66
CA ARG A 205 -18.49 7.18 -3.22
C ARG A 205 -17.06 7.67 -2.93
N ALA A 206 -16.51 8.52 -3.78
CA ALA A 206 -15.22 9.15 -3.54
C ALA A 206 -15.22 9.93 -2.21
N ALA A 207 -14.18 9.74 -1.39
CA ALA A 207 -14.10 10.37 -0.07
C ALA A 207 -13.74 11.87 -0.10
N HIS A 208 -13.26 12.36 -1.25
CA HIS A 208 -12.81 13.76 -1.48
C HIS A 208 -11.98 14.29 -0.32
N SER A 209 -10.77 13.75 -0.13
CA SER A 209 -9.91 14.06 1.02
C SER A 209 -9.00 15.29 0.86
N THR A 210 -9.06 15.98 -0.29
CA THR A 210 -8.26 17.22 -0.51
C THR A 210 -8.79 18.47 0.22
N PRO A 211 -10.11 18.65 0.47
CA PRO A 211 -10.64 19.72 1.34
C PRO A 211 -10.50 19.45 2.84
N TRP A 212 -10.20 18.21 3.27
CA TRP A 212 -10.12 17.87 4.70
C TRP A 212 -9.05 18.71 5.40
N ALA A 213 -9.35 19.19 6.61
CA ALA A 213 -8.38 19.88 7.45
C ALA A 213 -7.54 18.87 8.25
N ALA A 214 -6.32 19.23 8.63
CA ALA A 214 -5.56 18.56 9.68
C ALA A 214 -4.58 19.54 10.32
N THR A 215 -4.11 19.22 11.53
CA THR A 215 -3.06 19.95 12.24
C THR A 215 -2.18 18.95 12.96
N ASP A 216 -0.87 18.96 12.68
CA ASP A 216 0.09 18.09 13.35
C ASP A 216 0.54 18.65 14.71
N GLU A 217 1.31 17.86 15.46
CA GLU A 217 1.83 18.25 16.78
C GLU A 217 2.86 19.40 16.75
N LEU A 218 3.27 19.86 15.57
CA LEU A 218 4.09 21.07 15.37
C LEU A 218 3.23 22.31 15.07
N GLY A 219 1.90 22.16 15.03
CA GLY A 219 0.95 23.22 14.69
C GLY A 219 0.90 23.53 13.19
N ARG A 220 1.41 22.66 12.31
CA ARG A 220 1.35 22.87 10.86
C ARG A 220 -0.03 22.46 10.36
N THR A 221 -0.77 23.42 9.81
CA THR A 221 -2.05 23.17 9.13
C THR A 221 -1.81 22.69 7.69
N LEU A 222 -2.73 21.88 7.17
CA LEU A 222 -2.70 21.52 5.75
C LEU A 222 -3.09 22.70 4.86
N PRO A 223 -2.45 22.85 3.67
CA PRO A 223 -2.82 23.89 2.71
C PRO A 223 -4.24 23.72 2.19
N THR A 224 -4.83 24.86 1.84
CA THR A 224 -6.17 25.03 1.28
C THR A 224 -6.09 25.42 -0.20
N TYR A 225 -7.21 25.29 -0.92
CA TYR A 225 -7.36 25.78 -2.29
C TYR A 225 -6.93 27.25 -2.50
N ALA A 226 -7.09 28.11 -1.48
CA ALA A 226 -6.65 29.51 -1.54
C ALA A 226 -5.12 29.68 -1.65
N GLU A 227 -4.35 28.65 -1.26
CA GLU A 227 -2.89 28.62 -1.32
C GLU A 227 -2.38 27.78 -2.51
N THR A 228 -3.09 26.71 -2.87
CA THR A 228 -2.65 25.71 -3.86
C THR A 228 -3.29 25.85 -5.23
N GLY A 229 -4.48 26.46 -5.32
CA GLY A 229 -5.34 26.42 -6.50
C GLY A 229 -5.98 25.05 -6.74
N GLY A 230 -6.69 24.94 -7.87
CA GLY A 230 -7.41 23.72 -8.27
C GLY A 230 -6.51 22.54 -8.65
N LEU A 231 -7.09 21.34 -8.65
CA LEU A 231 -6.41 20.09 -9.01
C LEU A 231 -5.70 20.14 -10.39
N ARG A 232 -4.53 19.50 -10.46
CA ARG A 232 -3.62 19.50 -11.61
C ARG A 232 -3.45 18.09 -12.16
N GLU A 233 -4.29 17.72 -13.14
CA GLU A 233 -4.35 16.39 -13.76
C GLU A 233 -3.02 15.89 -14.36
N ASP A 234 -2.07 16.78 -14.69
CA ASP A 234 -0.80 16.42 -15.34
C ASP A 234 0.40 16.32 -14.38
N ARG A 235 0.15 16.25 -13.05
CA ARG A 235 1.15 16.14 -11.98
C ARG A 235 1.02 14.84 -11.20
N THR A 236 2.07 14.01 -11.26
CA THR A 236 2.14 12.69 -10.61
C THR A 236 3.10 12.71 -9.43
N VAL A 237 2.69 12.11 -8.31
CA VAL A 237 3.52 11.79 -7.14
C VAL A 237 3.75 10.28 -7.09
N ALA A 238 5.02 9.91 -7.20
CA ALA A 238 5.50 8.56 -6.98
C ALA A 238 6.16 8.46 -5.60
N LEU A 239 5.98 7.33 -4.91
CA LEU A 239 6.57 7.06 -3.60
C LEU A 239 7.32 5.72 -3.62
N PHE A 240 8.54 5.69 -3.08
CA PHE A 240 9.32 4.47 -2.97
C PHE A 240 8.83 3.64 -1.77
N TYR A 241 8.62 2.34 -1.97
CA TYR A 241 7.91 1.46 -1.04
C TYR A 241 8.62 0.10 -0.96
N TRP A 242 8.76 -0.45 0.25
CA TRP A 242 9.49 -1.70 0.46
C TRP A 242 8.53 -2.87 0.64
N SER A 243 8.67 -3.84 -0.25
CA SER A 243 7.93 -5.11 -0.26
C SER A 243 8.72 -6.25 0.39
N TRP A 244 9.89 -6.00 0.98
CA TRP A 244 10.79 -7.08 1.41
C TRP A 244 10.47 -7.70 2.78
N HIS A 245 9.52 -7.15 3.55
CA HIS A 245 9.39 -7.41 4.99
C HIS A 245 8.81 -8.78 5.39
N VAL A 246 8.53 -9.68 4.43
CA VAL A 246 8.24 -11.09 4.73
C VAL A 246 9.52 -11.92 4.57
N SER A 247 10.11 -11.96 3.38
CA SER A 247 11.33 -12.72 3.09
C SER A 247 12.58 -12.34 3.90
N GLN A 248 12.66 -11.10 4.42
CA GLN A 248 13.79 -10.60 5.21
C GLN A 248 13.67 -10.85 6.72
N ASP A 249 12.71 -11.67 7.19
CA ASP A 249 12.62 -12.04 8.61
C ASP A 249 13.88 -12.78 9.10
N GLY A 250 14.73 -12.04 9.82
CA GLY A 250 15.99 -12.51 10.37
C GLY A 250 15.89 -13.07 11.80
N GLY A 251 14.69 -13.09 12.41
CA GLY A 251 14.49 -13.34 13.84
C GLY A 251 14.00 -12.09 14.57
N GLU A 252 14.33 -11.96 15.86
CA GLU A 252 13.87 -10.83 16.67
C GLU A 252 14.32 -9.47 16.09
N PRO A 253 13.42 -8.48 16.00
CA PRO A 253 13.75 -7.15 15.49
C PRO A 253 14.68 -6.40 16.44
N VAL A 254 15.70 -5.74 15.88
CA VAL A 254 16.66 -4.93 16.64
C VAL A 254 16.37 -3.45 16.40
N ASN A 255 15.72 -2.77 17.34
CA ASN A 255 15.45 -1.33 17.27
C ASN A 255 16.76 -0.53 17.55
N VAL A 256 17.24 0.19 16.54
CA VAL A 256 18.52 0.92 16.56
C VAL A 256 18.41 2.21 17.36
N GLN A 257 17.38 3.05 17.12
CA GLN A 257 17.13 4.27 17.88
C GLN A 257 17.20 4.01 19.39
N LYS A 258 16.51 2.96 19.87
CA LYS A 258 16.54 2.55 21.28
C LYS A 258 17.95 2.18 21.76
N ILE A 259 18.71 1.41 20.98
CA ILE A 259 20.10 1.04 21.35
C ILE A 259 20.99 2.29 21.42
N ILE A 260 20.79 3.27 20.56
CA ILE A 260 21.59 4.51 20.56
C ILE A 260 21.17 5.48 21.67
N ASP A 261 19.89 5.52 22.06
CA ASP A 261 19.41 6.26 23.24
C ASP A 261 19.93 5.65 24.56
N GLU A 262 19.99 4.32 24.66
CA GLU A 262 20.49 3.61 25.85
C GLU A 262 22.04 3.52 25.89
N HIS A 263 22.69 3.40 24.73
CA HIS A 263 24.13 3.13 24.55
C HIS A 263 24.75 3.88 23.36
N PRO A 264 24.83 5.23 23.41
CA PRO A 264 25.36 6.04 22.31
C PRO A 264 26.84 5.74 21.99
N GLU A 265 27.61 5.20 22.95
CA GLU A 265 28.98 4.73 22.71
C GLU A 265 29.07 3.60 21.68
N ALA A 266 27.98 2.87 21.44
CA ALA A 266 27.94 1.71 20.56
C ALA A 266 27.80 2.07 19.06
N GLN A 267 27.46 3.33 18.71
CA GLN A 267 27.24 3.77 17.31
C GLN A 267 28.37 3.36 16.36
N ASN A 268 29.62 3.43 16.82
CA ASN A 268 30.82 3.20 16.00
C ASN A 268 31.61 1.94 16.41
N ASP A 269 31.09 1.12 17.34
CA ASP A 269 31.71 -0.14 17.77
C ASP A 269 30.91 -1.35 17.30
N TYR A 270 31.41 -2.01 16.25
CA TYR A 270 30.81 -3.21 15.70
C TYR A 270 30.83 -4.40 16.68
N THR A 271 31.79 -4.39 17.61
CA THR A 271 32.04 -5.47 18.58
C THR A 271 31.39 -5.24 19.95
N SER A 272 30.71 -4.11 20.15
CA SER A 272 30.04 -3.81 21.43
C SER A 272 28.97 -4.86 21.75
N PRO A 273 28.94 -5.41 22.98
CA PRO A 273 28.05 -6.52 23.35
C PRO A 273 26.57 -6.12 23.48
N VAL A 274 26.23 -4.84 23.33
CA VAL A 274 24.83 -4.36 23.28
C VAL A 274 24.15 -4.75 21.97
N TRP A 275 24.92 -4.94 20.90
CA TRP A 275 24.39 -5.36 19.60
C TRP A 275 24.10 -6.86 19.58
N PRO A 276 22.87 -7.31 19.26
CA PRO A 276 22.50 -8.73 19.27
C PRO A 276 23.34 -9.57 18.31
N THR A 277 23.95 -10.64 18.84
CA THR A 277 24.80 -11.54 18.04
C THR A 277 23.96 -12.37 17.08
N GLY A 278 24.22 -12.22 15.78
CA GLY A 278 23.56 -12.99 14.71
C GLY A 278 22.31 -12.35 14.12
N ALA A 279 21.88 -11.18 14.61
CA ALA A 279 20.82 -10.39 13.97
C ALA A 279 21.23 -10.01 12.53
N ARG A 280 20.29 -10.15 11.59
CA ARG A 280 20.52 -9.92 10.15
C ARG A 280 19.96 -8.59 9.65
N VAL A 281 18.93 -8.09 10.32
CA VAL A 281 18.17 -6.90 9.97
C VAL A 281 18.03 -6.04 11.23
N HIS A 282 18.15 -4.73 11.06
CA HIS A 282 18.12 -3.77 12.15
C HIS A 282 17.07 -2.72 11.81
N PHE A 283 16.07 -2.56 12.67
CA PHE A 283 15.00 -1.59 12.50
C PHE A 283 15.46 -0.22 12.97
N TRP A 284 15.36 0.84 12.16
CA TRP A 284 15.81 2.17 12.60
C TRP A 284 14.99 2.65 13.81
N THR A 285 13.66 2.47 13.79
CA THR A 285 12.79 2.52 14.98
C THR A 285 11.56 1.60 14.82
N GLU A 286 10.55 1.72 15.69
CA GLU A 286 9.27 0.98 15.61
C GLU A 286 8.17 1.82 14.92
N SER A 287 7.53 1.25 13.89
CA SER A 287 6.29 1.78 13.28
C SER A 287 5.16 1.90 14.31
N ILE A 288 4.21 2.80 14.09
CA ILE A 288 2.94 2.80 14.86
C ILE A 288 2.24 1.42 14.82
N TYR A 289 2.47 0.63 13.78
CA TYR A 289 1.93 -0.72 13.60
C TYR A 289 2.80 -1.84 14.19
N GLY A 290 3.92 -1.49 14.84
CA GLY A 290 4.92 -2.41 15.38
C GLY A 290 5.88 -2.93 14.30
N PHE A 291 6.71 -3.91 14.66
CA PHE A 291 7.57 -4.67 13.73
C PHE A 291 6.73 -5.63 12.86
N TYR A 292 5.86 -5.07 12.02
CA TYR A 292 4.92 -5.77 11.15
C TYR A 292 5.63 -6.43 9.95
N LYS A 293 4.90 -7.25 9.18
CA LYS A 293 5.37 -7.86 7.93
C LYS A 293 4.50 -7.44 6.76
N THR A 294 5.04 -7.34 5.54
CA THR A 294 4.30 -6.92 4.33
C THR A 294 3.31 -7.96 3.78
N ASN A 295 2.80 -8.85 4.64
CA ASN A 295 1.61 -9.67 4.45
C ASN A 295 0.54 -9.47 5.56
N ASP A 296 0.76 -8.53 6.48
CA ASP A 296 -0.24 -8.08 7.47
C ASP A 296 -1.29 -7.20 6.77
N VAL A 297 -2.35 -7.83 6.27
CA VAL A 297 -3.41 -7.18 5.48
C VAL A 297 -4.10 -6.01 6.20
N TRP A 298 -4.09 -6.00 7.54
CA TRP A 298 -4.67 -4.93 8.35
C TRP A 298 -3.82 -3.65 8.32
N VAL A 299 -2.49 -3.81 8.25
CA VAL A 299 -1.53 -2.70 8.03
C VAL A 299 -1.59 -2.25 6.57
N LEU A 300 -1.62 -3.21 5.63
CA LEU A 300 -1.70 -2.90 4.21
C LEU A 300 -2.98 -2.13 3.84
N ARG A 301 -4.11 -2.37 4.52
CA ARG A 301 -5.34 -1.57 4.33
C ARG A 301 -5.13 -0.11 4.75
N ARG A 302 -4.49 0.12 5.90
CA ARG A 302 -4.15 1.47 6.38
C ARG A 302 -3.15 2.17 5.47
N HIS A 303 -2.20 1.43 4.88
CA HIS A 303 -1.30 2.00 3.87
C HIS A 303 -2.04 2.35 2.58
N ALA A 304 -3.08 1.60 2.20
CA ALA A 304 -3.91 1.94 1.05
C ALA A 304 -4.66 3.27 1.25
N GLU A 305 -5.29 3.45 2.42
CA GLU A 305 -6.04 4.66 2.80
C GLU A 305 -5.13 5.87 2.98
N LEU A 306 -4.08 5.76 3.80
CA LEU A 306 -3.17 6.87 4.07
C LEU A 306 -2.49 7.41 2.81
N LEU A 307 -2.13 6.53 1.86
CA LEU A 307 -1.48 6.94 0.61
C LEU A 307 -2.45 7.55 -0.40
N ALA A 308 -3.72 7.10 -0.42
CA ALA A 308 -4.79 7.75 -1.17
C ALA A 308 -5.10 9.16 -0.62
N ASP A 309 -5.23 9.31 0.70
CA ASP A 309 -5.50 10.59 1.36
C ASP A 309 -4.32 11.57 1.30
N ALA A 310 -3.10 11.05 1.15
CA ALA A 310 -1.93 11.84 0.80
C ALA A 310 -1.83 12.21 -0.69
N GLY A 311 -2.73 11.69 -1.54
CA GLY A 311 -2.79 11.99 -2.97
C GLY A 311 -1.67 11.34 -3.80
N VAL A 312 -1.08 10.24 -3.33
CA VAL A 312 0.00 9.51 -4.01
C VAL A 312 -0.56 8.71 -5.19
N ASP A 313 -0.04 8.93 -6.39
CA ASP A 313 -0.55 8.28 -7.61
C ASP A 313 0.02 6.87 -7.82
N VAL A 314 1.27 6.64 -7.38
CA VAL A 314 1.96 5.36 -7.59
C VAL A 314 2.95 5.03 -6.48
N ILE A 315 2.90 3.80 -5.97
CA ILE A 315 4.00 3.20 -5.22
C ILE A 315 4.92 2.43 -6.18
N ILE A 316 6.22 2.62 -6.02
CA ILE A 316 7.26 1.92 -6.78
C ILE A 316 7.98 0.99 -5.82
N PHE A 317 7.88 -0.32 -6.04
CA PHE A 317 8.55 -1.30 -5.19
C PHE A 317 10.07 -1.28 -5.37
N ASP A 318 10.81 -1.36 -4.25
CA ASP A 318 12.23 -1.72 -4.31
C ASP A 318 12.38 -3.18 -4.73
N ASN A 319 13.02 -3.37 -5.87
CA ASN A 319 13.41 -4.65 -6.41
C ASN A 319 14.87 -4.61 -6.89
N THR A 320 15.69 -3.75 -6.31
CA THR A 320 17.10 -3.54 -6.70
C THR A 320 18.04 -4.65 -6.22
N ASN A 321 17.63 -5.45 -5.22
CA ASN A 321 18.47 -6.48 -4.60
C ASN A 321 18.40 -7.82 -5.37
N GLY A 322 19.44 -8.14 -6.12
CA GLY A 322 19.62 -9.49 -6.71
C GLY A 322 18.45 -9.92 -7.61
N THR A 323 17.98 -11.16 -7.46
CA THR A 323 16.83 -11.70 -8.21
C THR A 323 15.54 -11.73 -7.39
N PHE A 324 15.46 -11.01 -6.27
CA PHE A 324 14.30 -11.08 -5.37
C PHE A 324 13.15 -10.22 -5.90
N THR A 325 12.03 -10.87 -6.23
CA THR A 325 10.80 -10.17 -6.66
C THR A 325 9.89 -9.81 -5.49
N PHE A 326 10.06 -10.41 -4.30
CA PHE A 326 9.22 -10.21 -3.11
C PHE A 326 7.72 -10.55 -3.28
N ARG A 327 7.45 -11.66 -3.99
CA ARG A 327 6.08 -12.17 -4.27
C ARG A 327 5.24 -12.44 -3.03
N ASP A 328 5.89 -12.92 -1.97
CA ASP A 328 5.33 -13.17 -0.64
C ASP A 328 4.75 -11.90 0.03
N SER A 329 5.04 -10.72 -0.53
CA SER A 329 4.51 -9.43 -0.09
C SER A 329 3.75 -8.68 -1.18
N TYR A 330 4.21 -8.65 -2.44
CA TYR A 330 3.47 -7.90 -3.48
C TYR A 330 2.09 -8.50 -3.74
N ILE A 331 1.89 -9.82 -3.62
CA ILE A 331 0.56 -10.42 -3.77
C ILE A 331 -0.40 -9.93 -2.67
N PRO A 332 -0.08 -10.03 -1.36
CA PRO A 332 -0.85 -9.37 -0.30
C PRO A 332 -1.12 -7.87 -0.52
N ILE A 333 -0.17 -7.11 -1.08
CA ILE A 333 -0.36 -5.70 -1.40
C ILE A 333 -1.39 -5.52 -2.53
N TYR A 334 -1.23 -6.20 -3.68
CA TYR A 334 -2.22 -6.17 -4.76
C TYR A 334 -3.62 -6.60 -4.28
N GLU A 335 -3.72 -7.69 -3.51
CA GLU A 335 -5.02 -8.21 -3.05
C GLU A 335 -5.69 -7.34 -1.97
N THR A 336 -4.92 -6.63 -1.15
CA THR A 336 -5.47 -5.67 -0.18
C THR A 336 -5.86 -4.36 -0.87
N PHE A 337 -5.04 -3.86 -1.80
CA PHE A 337 -5.31 -2.63 -2.54
C PHE A 337 -6.49 -2.81 -3.50
N MET A 338 -6.69 -4.00 -4.08
CA MET A 338 -7.90 -4.31 -4.85
C MET A 338 -9.17 -4.18 -4.01
N LYS A 339 -9.18 -4.73 -2.79
CA LYS A 339 -10.34 -4.64 -1.88
C LYS A 339 -10.59 -3.19 -1.46
N ALA A 340 -9.54 -2.45 -1.11
CA ALA A 340 -9.65 -1.03 -0.80
C ALA A 340 -10.23 -0.22 -1.98
N LEU A 341 -9.85 -0.54 -3.23
CA LEU A 341 -10.44 0.06 -4.43
C LEU A 341 -11.90 -0.35 -4.66
N GLU A 342 -12.27 -1.60 -4.38
CA GLU A 342 -13.64 -2.11 -4.40
C GLU A 342 -14.52 -1.44 -3.33
N ASP A 343 -13.94 -1.08 -2.18
CA ASP A 343 -14.57 -0.33 -1.07
C ASP A 343 -14.66 1.19 -1.32
N GLY A 344 -13.84 1.74 -2.23
CA GLY A 344 -13.90 3.15 -2.68
C GLY A 344 -12.65 4.00 -2.41
N VAL A 345 -11.57 3.42 -1.91
CA VAL A 345 -10.26 4.08 -1.75
C VAL A 345 -9.59 4.22 -3.13
N ASP A 346 -9.23 5.43 -3.58
CA ASP A 346 -8.43 5.59 -4.80
C ASP A 346 -6.94 5.29 -4.52
N VAL A 347 -6.66 4.00 -4.35
CA VAL A 347 -5.34 3.50 -3.98
C VAL A 347 -4.27 3.87 -5.02
N PRO A 348 -3.03 4.15 -4.58
CA PRO A 348 -1.92 4.35 -5.50
C PRO A 348 -1.73 3.13 -6.41
N LYS A 349 -1.43 3.39 -7.68
CA LYS A 349 -1.11 2.34 -8.65
C LYS A 349 0.29 1.78 -8.35
N ILE A 350 0.70 0.71 -9.02
CA ILE A 350 1.91 -0.06 -8.66
C ILE A 350 2.88 -0.12 -9.85
N SER A 351 4.16 0.11 -9.56
CA SER A 351 5.30 -0.07 -10.46
C SER A 351 6.51 -0.68 -9.70
N TYR A 352 7.62 -0.89 -10.40
CA TYR A 352 8.79 -1.64 -9.93
C TYR A 352 10.09 -0.92 -10.30
N LEU A 353 11.03 -0.75 -9.36
CA LEU A 353 12.41 -0.32 -9.60
C LEU A 353 13.34 -1.52 -9.62
N LEU A 354 13.81 -1.89 -10.81
CA LEU A 354 14.68 -3.05 -11.02
C LEU A 354 16.17 -2.68 -10.94
N PRO A 355 17.09 -3.67 -10.76
CA PRO A 355 18.48 -3.41 -10.42
C PRO A 355 19.20 -2.44 -11.37
N PHE A 356 19.82 -1.40 -10.81
CA PHE A 356 20.43 -0.29 -11.55
C PHE A 356 21.48 -0.70 -12.59
N GLY A 357 22.21 -1.80 -12.37
CA GLY A 357 23.34 -2.24 -13.21
C GLY A 357 23.35 -3.70 -13.66
N ASP A 358 22.59 -4.60 -13.01
CA ASP A 358 22.64 -6.02 -13.33
C ASP A 358 21.54 -6.42 -14.33
N ALA A 359 21.96 -6.65 -15.58
CA ALA A 359 21.09 -7.04 -16.66
C ALA A 359 20.52 -8.47 -16.55
N SER A 360 21.25 -9.39 -15.90
CA SER A 360 20.82 -10.78 -15.71
C SER A 360 19.72 -10.86 -14.64
N ASN A 361 19.91 -10.11 -13.56
CA ASN A 361 18.93 -9.98 -12.48
C ASN A 361 17.66 -9.26 -12.97
N THR A 362 17.82 -8.14 -13.69
CA THR A 362 16.69 -7.40 -14.29
C THR A 362 15.88 -8.28 -15.25
N MET A 363 16.54 -9.08 -16.11
CA MET A 363 15.87 -10.03 -17.00
C MET A 363 15.10 -11.10 -16.22
N THR A 364 15.72 -11.67 -15.17
CA THR A 364 15.11 -12.71 -14.34
C THR A 364 13.87 -12.18 -13.62
N GLN A 365 13.99 -11.04 -12.93
CA GLN A 365 12.89 -10.43 -12.19
C GLN A 365 11.74 -10.00 -13.10
N LEU A 366 12.01 -9.24 -14.17
CA LEU A 366 10.93 -8.78 -15.06
C LEU A 366 10.24 -9.96 -15.76
N SER A 367 10.96 -11.04 -16.08
CA SER A 367 10.34 -12.26 -16.64
C SER A 367 9.37 -12.92 -15.65
N ALA A 368 9.71 -12.97 -14.35
CA ALA A 368 8.83 -13.52 -13.32
C ALA A 368 7.60 -12.64 -13.09
N ILE A 369 7.81 -11.34 -12.85
CA ILE A 369 6.75 -10.34 -12.64
C ILE A 369 5.82 -10.26 -13.86
N TYR A 370 6.37 -10.31 -15.08
CA TYR A 370 5.57 -10.36 -16.31
C TYR A 370 4.70 -11.62 -16.37
N GLN A 371 5.21 -12.80 -16.04
CA GLN A 371 4.45 -14.06 -16.12
C GLN A 371 3.41 -14.24 -15.00
N ASP A 372 3.61 -13.62 -13.84
CA ASP A 372 2.69 -13.72 -12.70
C ASP A 372 1.53 -12.71 -12.80
N ILE A 373 1.85 -11.46 -13.14
CA ILE A 373 0.90 -10.33 -13.15
C ILE A 373 0.44 -9.99 -14.58
N TYR A 374 1.36 -9.47 -15.40
CA TYR A 374 1.01 -8.73 -16.63
C TYR A 374 0.57 -9.62 -17.80
N LEU A 375 1.17 -10.81 -17.96
CA LEU A 375 0.86 -11.80 -19.00
C LEU A 375 -0.49 -12.50 -18.75
N ARG A 376 -0.87 -12.63 -17.47
CA ARG A 376 -2.15 -13.16 -16.99
C ARG A 376 -3.22 -12.09 -16.79
N GLU A 377 -2.88 -10.82 -17.04
CA GLU A 377 -3.81 -9.70 -16.94
C GLU A 377 -4.42 -9.50 -15.53
N LYS A 378 -3.71 -9.92 -14.47
CA LYS A 378 -4.12 -9.72 -13.06
C LYS A 378 -3.98 -8.25 -12.63
N TYR A 379 -4.95 -7.75 -11.87
CA TYR A 379 -4.90 -6.45 -11.17
C TYR A 379 -4.67 -5.23 -12.09
N GLN A 380 -5.24 -5.20 -13.30
CA GLN A 380 -5.06 -4.09 -14.27
C GLN A 380 -5.40 -2.72 -13.67
N GLN A 381 -6.36 -2.68 -12.76
CA GLN A 381 -6.81 -1.51 -12.00
C GLN A 381 -5.70 -0.86 -11.17
N LEU A 382 -4.65 -1.62 -10.84
CA LEU A 382 -3.52 -1.21 -10.01
C LEU A 382 -2.21 -1.10 -10.80
N TRP A 383 -2.22 -1.20 -12.13
CA TRP A 383 -1.01 -1.01 -12.94
C TRP A 383 -0.76 0.48 -13.18
N PHE A 384 0.43 1.00 -12.86
CA PHE A 384 0.78 2.37 -13.22
C PHE A 384 1.17 2.48 -14.70
N TYR A 385 0.52 3.38 -15.46
CA TYR A 385 0.80 3.61 -16.87
C TYR A 385 1.64 4.88 -17.10
N TRP A 386 2.52 4.85 -18.11
CA TRP A 386 3.21 6.01 -18.67
C TRP A 386 3.39 5.84 -20.18
N GLU A 387 3.24 6.91 -20.96
CA GLU A 387 3.25 6.85 -22.43
C GLU A 387 2.25 5.79 -22.99
N SER A 388 1.07 5.70 -22.36
CA SER A 388 -0.03 4.77 -22.69
C SER A 388 0.31 3.27 -22.59
N LYS A 389 1.20 2.89 -21.66
CA LYS A 389 1.53 1.49 -21.33
C LYS A 389 1.92 1.34 -19.85
N PRO A 390 1.82 0.15 -19.25
CA PRO A 390 2.40 -0.11 -17.93
C PRO A 390 3.87 0.28 -17.88
N MET A 391 4.28 0.98 -16.83
CA MET A 391 5.62 1.55 -16.68
C MET A 391 6.43 0.70 -15.69
N VAL A 392 7.70 0.43 -16.01
CA VAL A 392 8.68 -0.12 -15.07
C VAL A 392 9.98 0.69 -15.08
N MET A 393 10.54 0.94 -13.89
CA MET A 393 11.83 1.60 -13.76
C MET A 393 12.98 0.61 -13.99
N ALA A 394 13.23 0.30 -15.26
CA ALA A 394 14.23 -0.67 -15.69
C ALA A 394 14.97 -0.21 -16.96
N HIS A 395 16.26 -0.55 -17.08
CA HIS A 395 17.07 -0.23 -18.26
C HIS A 395 16.67 -1.14 -19.44
N LYS A 396 16.02 -0.57 -20.46
CA LYS A 396 15.42 -1.32 -21.58
C LYS A 396 16.40 -2.25 -22.33
N ASN A 397 17.68 -1.89 -22.38
CA ASN A 397 18.75 -2.68 -22.99
C ASN A 397 19.12 -3.94 -22.19
N PHE A 398 18.77 -4.02 -20.90
CA PHE A 398 18.95 -5.24 -20.09
C PHE A 398 17.97 -6.34 -20.51
N ILE A 399 16.79 -5.97 -21.04
CA ILE A 399 15.84 -6.90 -21.65
C ILE A 399 16.35 -7.31 -23.03
N SER A 400 17.46 -8.06 -23.05
CA SER A 400 18.23 -8.48 -24.21
C SER A 400 17.69 -9.77 -24.86
N GLY A 401 18.35 -10.27 -25.91
CA GLY A 401 18.04 -11.56 -26.53
C GLY A 401 16.79 -11.62 -27.43
N SER A 402 16.69 -12.73 -28.18
CA SER A 402 15.68 -12.96 -29.22
C SER A 402 14.57 -13.94 -28.82
N THR A 403 14.44 -14.26 -27.53
CA THR A 403 13.31 -15.03 -26.99
C THR A 403 12.00 -14.26 -27.12
N ASP A 404 10.89 -14.97 -27.18
CA ASP A 404 9.58 -14.34 -27.38
C ASP A 404 9.11 -13.53 -26.16
N ILE A 405 9.42 -13.96 -24.93
CA ILE A 405 9.15 -13.17 -23.72
C ILE A 405 9.89 -11.82 -23.74
N ALA A 406 11.16 -11.81 -24.18
CA ALA A 406 11.93 -10.57 -24.28
C ALA A 406 11.42 -9.64 -25.42
N LYS A 407 10.82 -10.18 -26.48
CA LYS A 407 10.14 -9.37 -27.51
C LYS A 407 8.89 -8.71 -26.92
N GLU A 408 8.06 -9.47 -26.21
CA GLU A 408 6.84 -8.95 -25.59
C GLU A 408 7.19 -7.88 -24.55
N MET A 409 7.99 -8.18 -23.52
CA MET A 409 8.36 -7.21 -22.48
C MET A 409 8.91 -5.88 -23.05
N ARG A 410 9.81 -5.91 -24.06
CA ARG A 410 10.34 -4.70 -24.72
C ARG A 410 9.30 -3.84 -25.44
N THR A 411 8.12 -4.38 -25.73
CA THR A 411 7.03 -3.70 -26.45
C THR A 411 5.79 -3.45 -25.58
N PHE A 412 5.58 -4.29 -24.56
CA PHE A 412 4.51 -4.22 -23.56
C PHE A 412 4.72 -3.04 -22.62
N PHE A 413 5.92 -2.86 -22.06
CA PHE A 413 6.19 -1.80 -21.08
C PHE A 413 6.69 -0.50 -21.70
N THR A 414 6.40 0.61 -21.00
CA THR A 414 7.21 1.82 -21.02
C THR A 414 8.35 1.67 -20.01
N PHE A 415 9.56 2.10 -20.39
CA PHE A 415 10.77 1.95 -19.58
C PHE A 415 11.33 3.32 -19.18
N ARG A 416 11.81 3.42 -17.95
CA ARG A 416 12.63 4.52 -17.41
C ARG A 416 13.72 3.97 -16.49
N GLY A 417 14.91 3.69 -17.01
CA GLY A 417 16.00 3.09 -16.22
C GLY A 417 16.39 3.95 -15.02
N GLY A 418 16.54 3.33 -13.84
CA GLY A 418 16.95 4.04 -12.64
C GLY A 418 18.38 4.58 -12.73
N GLN A 419 18.57 5.85 -12.36
CA GLN A 419 19.86 6.50 -12.15
C GLN A 419 20.15 6.53 -10.63
N PRO A 420 21.17 5.80 -10.12
CA PRO A 420 21.51 5.78 -8.70
C PRO A 420 22.42 6.95 -8.24
N GLY A 421 22.90 7.81 -9.14
CA GLY A 421 23.85 8.87 -8.79
C GLY A 421 23.22 10.17 -8.27
N TYR A 422 23.39 10.48 -6.98
CA TYR A 422 22.70 11.59 -6.29
C TYR A 422 23.03 13.01 -6.76
N LEU A 423 24.20 13.20 -7.40
CA LEU A 423 24.72 14.51 -7.84
C LEU A 423 24.52 14.78 -9.33
N VAL A 424 24.04 13.79 -10.11
CA VAL A 424 24.13 13.81 -11.58
C VAL A 424 22.88 13.28 -12.26
N GLY A 425 22.16 14.19 -12.90
CA GLY A 425 21.12 13.86 -13.87
C GLY A 425 21.67 13.05 -15.05
N SER A 426 20.76 12.42 -15.78
CA SER A 426 21.11 11.60 -16.94
C SER A 426 21.04 12.42 -18.24
N THR A 427 21.99 12.18 -19.16
CA THR A 427 21.89 12.66 -20.55
C THR A 427 20.98 11.78 -21.42
N SER A 428 20.47 10.68 -20.87
CA SER A 428 19.45 9.83 -21.50
C SER A 428 18.04 10.32 -21.13
N TYR A 429 17.15 10.29 -22.11
CA TYR A 429 15.71 10.58 -21.94
C TYR A 429 14.90 9.30 -21.64
N ASP A 430 15.59 8.19 -21.41
CA ASP A 430 15.03 6.86 -21.09
C ASP A 430 15.28 6.49 -19.61
N THR A 431 15.49 7.47 -18.73
CA THR A 431 15.93 7.26 -17.34
C THR A 431 15.36 8.29 -16.37
N TRP A 432 15.05 7.86 -15.15
CA TRP A 432 14.63 8.69 -14.02
C TRP A 432 15.59 8.51 -12.84
N GLY A 433 15.72 9.50 -11.97
CA GLY A 433 16.51 9.40 -10.73
C GLY A 433 15.79 8.57 -9.68
N TRP A 434 16.56 7.90 -8.82
CA TRP A 434 16.03 7.27 -7.60
C TRP A 434 16.08 8.22 -6.40
N LEU A 435 17.25 8.81 -6.13
CA LEU A 435 17.50 9.74 -5.02
C LEU A 435 18.48 10.84 -5.47
N SER A 436 18.40 12.04 -4.90
CA SER A 436 19.33 13.16 -5.16
C SER A 436 19.58 14.00 -3.90
N THR A 437 20.70 14.72 -3.87
CA THR A 437 20.90 15.83 -2.92
C THR A 437 20.34 17.13 -3.49
N TYR A 438 20.03 18.11 -2.65
CA TYR A 438 19.75 19.48 -3.10
C TYR A 438 20.99 20.11 -3.78
N PRO A 439 20.83 20.89 -4.86
CA PRO A 439 19.63 21.02 -5.70
C PRO A 439 19.48 19.79 -6.61
N GLN A 440 18.32 19.15 -6.59
CA GLN A 440 18.15 17.81 -7.21
C GLN A 440 18.33 17.78 -8.73
N ALA A 441 18.73 16.61 -9.22
CA ALA A 441 18.85 16.34 -10.64
C ALA A 441 17.50 16.32 -11.36
N THR A 442 17.42 17.00 -12.51
CA THR A 442 16.23 17.04 -13.38
C THR A 442 16.33 16.01 -14.51
N TYR A 443 15.30 15.21 -14.73
CA TYR A 443 15.23 14.22 -15.82
C TYR A 443 14.21 14.69 -16.86
N ARG A 444 14.57 14.69 -18.15
CA ARG A 444 13.83 15.36 -19.25
C ARG A 444 13.06 14.38 -20.11
N ALA A 445 11.85 14.74 -20.53
CA ALA A 445 10.97 13.84 -21.27
C ALA A 445 11.52 13.50 -22.66
N ARG A 446 11.34 12.24 -23.10
CA ARG A 446 11.76 11.80 -24.45
C ARG A 446 11.04 12.55 -25.56
N ALA A 447 9.74 12.80 -25.39
CA ALA A 447 8.87 13.41 -26.41
C ALA A 447 9.10 14.92 -26.56
N ASN A 448 9.36 15.63 -25.45
CA ASN A 448 9.71 17.05 -25.45
C ASN A 448 10.82 17.30 -24.42
N LYS A 449 12.00 17.70 -24.89
CA LYS A 449 13.20 17.85 -24.06
C LYS A 449 13.18 19.08 -23.16
N ASP A 450 12.33 20.06 -23.46
CA ASP A 450 12.22 21.28 -22.66
C ASP A 450 11.47 21.00 -21.35
N VAL A 451 10.57 20.00 -21.36
CA VAL A 451 9.82 19.49 -20.19
C VAL A 451 10.72 18.67 -19.26
N ILE A 452 10.72 19.03 -17.98
CA ILE A 452 11.20 18.15 -16.91
C ILE A 452 10.13 17.09 -16.67
N GLU A 453 10.47 15.83 -16.96
CA GLU A 453 9.58 14.71 -16.73
C GLU A 453 9.58 14.31 -15.25
N GLN A 454 10.76 14.26 -14.62
CA GLN A 454 10.88 13.75 -13.25
C GLN A 454 11.98 14.44 -12.45
N MET A 455 11.75 14.57 -11.15
CA MET A 455 12.75 14.87 -10.11
C MET A 455 12.55 13.94 -8.91
N THR A 456 13.58 13.80 -8.09
CA THR A 456 13.52 13.05 -6.82
C THR A 456 13.40 14.02 -5.63
N VAL A 457 12.81 13.57 -4.53
CA VAL A 457 12.84 14.24 -3.23
C VAL A 457 13.25 13.21 -2.17
N GLY A 458 14.41 13.42 -1.55
CA GLY A 458 14.87 12.60 -0.43
C GLY A 458 14.51 13.22 0.92
N VAL A 459 13.93 12.43 1.83
CA VAL A 459 13.66 12.83 3.22
C VAL A 459 14.95 12.98 4.03
N ALA A 460 15.88 12.04 3.81
CA ALA A 460 17.30 12.09 4.14
C ALA A 460 18.10 11.47 2.98
N VAL A 461 19.42 11.64 2.96
CA VAL A 461 20.32 11.07 1.93
C VAL A 461 21.60 10.56 2.57
N ASN A 462 21.97 9.31 2.28
CA ASN A 462 23.19 8.63 2.73
C ASN A 462 24.45 9.16 1.99
N HIS A 463 24.73 10.44 2.18
CA HIS A 463 25.73 11.22 1.48
C HIS A 463 26.40 12.24 2.41
N ASP A 464 27.72 12.27 2.42
CA ASP A 464 28.53 13.23 3.18
C ASP A 464 28.55 14.59 2.45
N TYR A 465 27.95 15.63 3.05
CA TYR A 465 27.83 16.96 2.45
C TYR A 465 29.14 17.75 2.39
N LYS A 466 30.24 17.27 2.99
CA LYS A 466 31.58 17.88 2.95
C LYS A 466 32.51 17.19 1.96
N THR A 467 32.47 15.86 1.86
CA THR A 467 33.31 15.10 0.91
C THR A 467 32.64 14.86 -0.44
N HIS A 468 31.31 15.03 -0.51
CA HIS A 468 30.46 14.74 -1.65
C HIS A 468 30.52 13.27 -2.11
N GLN A 469 30.57 12.34 -1.15
CA GLN A 469 30.63 10.90 -1.37
C GLN A 469 29.45 10.18 -0.71
N ILE A 470 29.11 8.99 -1.23
CA ILE A 470 28.17 8.08 -0.58
C ILE A 470 28.82 7.60 0.73
N SER A 471 28.07 7.64 1.82
CA SER A 471 28.54 7.29 3.17
C SER A 471 27.39 6.64 3.94
N ALA A 472 27.68 5.84 4.97
CA ALA A 472 26.65 5.22 5.79
C ALA A 472 25.81 6.27 6.54
N MET A 473 24.54 5.99 6.83
CA MET A 473 23.67 6.92 7.57
C MET A 473 24.20 7.26 8.97
N ASN A 474 24.90 6.33 9.62
CA ASN A 474 25.56 6.58 10.91
C ASN A 474 26.95 7.24 10.81
N GLY A 475 27.36 7.68 9.61
CA GLY A 475 28.66 8.30 9.33
C GLY A 475 28.75 9.78 9.76
N GLU A 476 29.88 10.42 9.44
CA GLU A 476 30.03 11.85 9.68
C GLU A 476 29.40 12.69 8.56
N ASN A 477 28.81 13.84 8.92
CA ASN A 477 28.37 14.89 7.98
C ASN A 477 27.31 14.42 6.97
N ILE A 478 26.42 13.52 7.38
CA ILE A 478 25.35 13.00 6.52
C ILE A 478 24.23 14.03 6.33
N ILE A 479 23.55 13.97 5.19
CA ILE A 479 22.33 14.74 4.91
C ILE A 479 21.15 14.06 5.64
N GLY A 480 21.08 14.27 6.96
CA GLY A 480 19.94 13.88 7.80
C GLY A 480 18.73 14.79 7.60
N ARG A 481 17.62 14.45 8.26
CA ARG A 481 16.34 15.15 8.22
C ARG A 481 16.43 16.66 8.56
N THR A 482 17.41 17.07 9.38
CA THR A 482 17.66 18.48 9.78
C THR A 482 18.63 19.24 8.88
N TYR A 483 19.31 18.61 7.93
CA TYR A 483 20.26 19.30 7.06
C TYR A 483 19.58 20.21 6.03
N THR A 484 20.22 21.32 5.67
CA THR A 484 19.91 22.13 4.50
C THR A 484 21.20 22.65 3.87
N SER A 485 21.13 23.15 2.64
CA SER A 485 22.20 23.90 1.96
C SER A 485 22.73 25.10 2.75
N LYS A 486 21.98 25.57 3.74
CA LYS A 486 22.30 26.70 4.63
C LYS A 486 22.89 26.25 5.98
N GLY A 487 22.90 24.94 6.27
CA GLY A 487 23.35 24.32 7.52
C GLY A 487 22.31 23.41 8.18
N ILE A 488 22.67 22.86 9.33
CA ILE A 488 21.78 22.06 10.19
C ILE A 488 20.74 22.97 10.86
N ASP A 489 19.48 22.56 10.88
CA ASP A 489 18.43 23.18 11.69
C ASP A 489 18.66 22.91 13.18
N THR A 490 18.89 23.96 13.96
CA THR A 490 19.16 23.88 15.41
C THR A 490 17.97 24.26 16.29
N ARG A 491 16.74 24.21 15.75
CA ARG A 491 15.51 24.39 16.55
C ARG A 491 15.34 23.27 17.59
N GLU A 492 14.62 23.57 18.66
CA GLU A 492 14.13 22.51 19.56
C GLU A 492 13.24 21.55 18.76
N ASN A 493 13.47 20.24 18.89
CA ASN A 493 12.82 19.20 18.09
C ASN A 493 12.96 19.37 16.56
N ALA A 494 14.05 19.99 16.06
CA ALA A 494 14.32 20.19 14.62
C ALA A 494 14.05 18.95 13.75
N VAL A 495 14.41 17.75 14.24
CA VAL A 495 14.21 16.46 13.55
C VAL A 495 12.74 16.15 13.22
N LYS A 496 11.76 16.78 13.89
CA LYS A 496 10.33 16.63 13.55
C LYS A 496 9.90 17.51 12.36
N TYR A 497 10.62 18.61 12.09
CA TYR A 497 10.23 19.61 11.10
C TYR A 497 10.64 19.26 9.65
N GLY A 498 11.53 18.29 9.46
CA GLY A 498 11.98 17.83 8.13
C GLY A 498 12.56 18.94 7.25
N ALA A 499 13.63 19.59 7.72
CA ALA A 499 14.26 20.71 7.01
C ALA A 499 14.87 20.30 5.65
N ASN A 500 15.52 19.13 5.56
CA ASN A 500 16.02 18.61 4.28
C ASN A 500 14.85 18.30 3.32
N PHE A 501 13.84 17.60 3.82
CA PHE A 501 12.65 17.23 3.07
C PHE A 501 11.93 18.47 2.51
N ALA A 502 11.79 19.52 3.33
CA ALA A 502 11.24 20.81 2.92
C ALA A 502 12.08 21.49 1.82
N GLU A 503 13.39 21.65 2.01
CA GLU A 503 14.26 22.30 1.00
C GLU A 503 14.28 21.56 -0.34
N GLN A 504 14.25 20.22 -0.31
CA GLN A 504 14.13 19.39 -1.51
C GLN A 504 12.77 19.56 -2.19
N PHE A 505 11.66 19.61 -1.44
CA PHE A 505 10.33 19.78 -2.02
C PHE A 505 10.09 21.19 -2.54
N ASP A 506 10.53 22.23 -1.82
CA ASP A 506 10.40 23.63 -2.23
C ASP A 506 11.07 23.85 -3.61
N TYR A 507 12.27 23.29 -3.82
CA TYR A 507 12.93 23.34 -5.13
C TYR A 507 12.24 22.49 -6.21
N ALA A 508 11.63 21.36 -5.84
CA ALA A 508 10.82 20.60 -6.78
C ALA A 508 9.55 21.37 -7.20
N LEU A 509 8.94 22.16 -6.31
CA LEU A 509 7.85 23.08 -6.64
C LEU A 509 8.32 24.24 -7.53
N GLU A 510 9.51 24.81 -7.29
CA GLU A 510 10.10 25.87 -8.14
C GLU A 510 10.38 25.40 -9.58
N VAL A 511 10.73 24.13 -9.77
CA VAL A 511 11.06 23.54 -11.09
C VAL A 511 9.83 22.95 -11.81
N ASP A 512 8.76 22.62 -11.08
CA ASP A 512 7.49 22.08 -11.57
C ASP A 512 7.62 20.91 -12.58
N PRO A 513 8.25 19.78 -12.18
CA PRO A 513 8.32 18.57 -13.00
C PRO A 513 6.94 17.93 -13.19
N ARG A 514 6.80 17.01 -14.15
CA ARG A 514 5.57 16.20 -14.29
C ARG A 514 5.46 15.08 -13.23
N VAL A 515 6.59 14.59 -12.72
CA VAL A 515 6.68 13.53 -11.71
C VAL A 515 7.62 13.97 -10.58
N ILE A 516 7.16 13.88 -9.33
CA ILE A 516 8.05 13.87 -8.16
C ILE A 516 8.11 12.43 -7.64
N PHE A 517 9.32 11.89 -7.45
CA PHE A 517 9.54 10.58 -6.84
C PHE A 517 10.16 10.74 -5.45
N ILE A 518 9.47 10.27 -4.42
CA ILE A 518 9.80 10.52 -3.02
C ILE A 518 10.45 9.27 -2.39
N THR A 519 11.52 9.46 -1.62
CA THR A 519 12.21 8.41 -0.87
C THR A 519 12.10 8.71 0.64
N GLY A 520 11.26 8.01 1.40
CA GLY A 520 10.33 6.93 1.00
C GLY A 520 9.23 6.64 2.03
N TRP A 521 8.43 5.59 1.85
CA TRP A 521 7.38 5.24 2.81
C TRP A 521 7.91 4.52 4.06
N ASN A 522 8.49 3.33 3.87
CA ASN A 522 8.59 2.29 4.90
C ASN A 522 9.83 1.36 4.78
N GLU A 523 11.01 1.92 4.54
CA GLU A 523 12.34 1.29 4.58
C GLU A 523 12.76 0.91 6.02
N TRP A 524 11.86 0.32 6.81
CA TRP A 524 12.05 0.18 8.25
C TRP A 524 13.33 -0.55 8.68
N ILE A 525 13.99 -1.32 7.80
CA ILE A 525 15.16 -2.16 8.09
C ILE A 525 16.41 -1.79 7.28
N ALA A 526 17.57 -1.82 7.94
CA ALA A 526 18.88 -1.71 7.33
C ALA A 526 19.78 -2.94 7.60
N GLY A 527 20.74 -3.14 6.70
CA GLY A 527 21.88 -4.03 6.92
C GLY A 527 22.97 -3.37 7.77
N ARG A 528 23.68 -4.16 8.57
CA ARG A 528 24.74 -3.68 9.49
C ARG A 528 26.07 -4.37 9.20
N TYR A 529 27.13 -3.60 8.99
CA TYR A 529 28.44 -4.07 8.51
C TYR A 529 29.59 -3.65 9.43
N GLU A 530 30.69 -4.41 9.42
CA GLU A 530 31.90 -4.06 10.21
C GLU A 530 32.50 -2.73 9.74
N GLU A 531 32.62 -2.57 8.42
CA GLU A 531 32.99 -1.31 7.76
C GLU A 531 32.27 -1.20 6.40
N TRP A 532 31.74 -0.02 6.05
CA TRP A 532 31.19 0.29 4.72
C TRP A 532 31.45 1.77 4.38
N CYS A 533 31.93 2.03 3.16
CA CYS A 533 32.36 3.37 2.72
C CYS A 533 33.32 4.10 3.69
N GLY A 534 34.10 3.35 4.49
CA GLY A 534 35.02 3.88 5.50
C GLY A 534 34.39 4.21 6.86
N VAL A 535 33.06 4.11 6.99
CA VAL A 535 32.35 4.18 8.29
C VAL A 535 32.43 2.82 8.97
N LYS A 536 32.65 2.80 10.29
CA LYS A 536 32.67 1.57 11.11
C LYS A 536 31.32 1.31 11.74
N ASN A 537 31.01 0.03 11.99
CA ASN A 537 29.67 -0.38 12.46
C ASN A 537 28.58 0.18 11.55
N ALA A 538 28.80 0.12 10.24
CA ALA A 538 28.08 0.92 9.27
C ALA A 538 26.66 0.41 9.01
N PHE A 539 25.73 1.35 8.94
CA PHE A 539 24.35 1.18 8.49
C PHE A 539 24.20 1.98 7.17
N PRO A 540 24.31 1.34 5.99
CA PRO A 540 24.39 2.05 4.70
C PRO A 540 23.13 2.81 4.35
N ASP A 541 21.99 2.26 4.74
CA ASP A 541 20.69 2.64 4.22
C ASP A 541 19.92 3.50 5.23
N GLU A 542 19.64 3.00 6.43
CA GLU A 542 18.83 3.67 7.47
C GLU A 542 19.46 3.47 8.86
N PHE A 543 19.31 4.42 9.80
CA PHE A 543 19.96 4.33 11.12
C PHE A 543 19.06 4.72 12.32
N ASP A 544 18.61 5.97 12.40
CA ASP A 544 17.93 6.51 13.60
C ASP A 544 16.85 7.56 13.23
N ASP A 545 16.27 8.26 14.22
CA ASP A 545 15.26 9.31 14.01
C ASP A 545 15.77 10.45 13.09
N GLU A 546 17.07 10.71 12.98
CA GLU A 546 17.66 11.79 12.15
C GLU A 546 18.10 11.29 10.76
N TYR A 547 18.69 10.11 10.71
CA TYR A 547 19.32 9.53 9.52
C TYR A 547 18.49 8.35 8.98
N SER A 548 17.26 8.67 8.62
CA SER A 548 16.26 7.78 8.03
C SER A 548 15.39 8.49 6.98
N ARG A 549 14.84 7.74 6.03
CA ARG A 549 14.05 8.21 4.87
C ARG A 549 12.54 8.10 5.04
N ASP A 550 12.07 7.39 6.05
CA ASP A 550 10.66 7.00 6.15
C ASP A 550 9.68 8.14 6.46
N LEU A 551 8.47 7.96 5.93
CA LEU A 551 7.31 8.85 6.04
C LEU A 551 6.10 8.17 6.72
N GLU A 552 6.08 6.84 6.79
CA GLU A 552 5.10 6.09 7.59
C GLU A 552 5.22 6.49 9.08
N PRO A 553 4.11 6.70 9.82
CA PRO A 553 4.21 7.15 11.20
C PRO A 553 4.95 6.17 12.13
N SER A 554 5.69 6.72 13.09
CA SER A 554 6.49 5.93 14.06
C SER A 554 5.97 6.07 15.49
N LYS A 555 6.29 5.09 16.35
CA LYS A 555 6.23 5.26 17.82
C LYS A 555 7.42 6.07 18.36
N GLY A 556 8.45 6.26 17.54
CA GLY A 556 9.61 7.12 17.81
C GLY A 556 9.23 8.60 17.87
N ARG A 557 10.24 9.49 17.94
CA ARG A 557 9.98 10.91 18.21
C ARG A 557 9.34 11.63 17.02
N LEU A 558 9.40 11.04 15.82
CA LEU A 558 8.86 11.63 14.59
C LEU A 558 7.33 11.58 14.49
N ARG A 559 6.70 10.60 15.15
CA ARG A 559 5.23 10.41 15.22
C ARG A 559 4.61 10.47 13.82
N ASP A 560 3.57 11.27 13.59
CA ASP A 560 2.88 11.42 12.29
C ASP A 560 3.22 12.71 11.52
N ASN A 561 4.23 13.48 11.99
CA ASN A 561 4.65 14.75 11.37
C ASN A 561 5.05 14.60 9.90
N TYR A 562 5.73 13.50 9.56
CA TYR A 562 6.24 13.28 8.21
C TYR A 562 5.13 12.91 7.22
N TYR A 563 4.10 12.22 7.69
CA TYR A 563 2.88 11.98 6.93
C TYR A 563 2.17 13.30 6.60
N TYR A 564 1.92 14.18 7.57
CA TYR A 564 1.27 15.48 7.27
C TYR A 564 2.16 16.47 6.51
N GLN A 565 3.49 16.36 6.62
CA GLN A 565 4.41 17.09 5.74
C GLN A 565 4.32 16.59 4.28
N LEU A 566 4.22 15.28 4.05
CA LEU A 566 3.94 14.70 2.74
C LEU A 566 2.60 15.24 2.19
N VAL A 567 1.49 15.09 2.92
CA VAL A 567 0.16 15.58 2.50
C VAL A 567 0.21 17.08 2.16
N SER A 568 0.88 17.90 2.99
CA SER A 568 1.07 19.34 2.75
C SER A 568 1.77 19.64 1.42
N TYR A 569 2.84 18.89 1.10
CA TYR A 569 3.59 19.09 -0.14
C TYR A 569 2.92 18.52 -1.37
N VAL A 570 2.21 17.39 -1.26
CA VAL A 570 1.40 16.85 -2.37
C VAL A 570 0.27 17.83 -2.72
N ARG A 571 -0.42 18.41 -1.73
CA ARG A 571 -1.43 19.46 -1.95
C ARG A 571 -0.85 20.69 -2.66
N LYS A 572 0.34 21.17 -2.28
CA LYS A 572 1.03 22.28 -2.98
C LYS A 572 1.40 21.94 -4.43
N TYR A 573 1.74 20.69 -4.71
CA TYR A 573 2.19 20.23 -6.02
C TYR A 573 1.04 19.87 -6.98
N LYS A 574 -0.03 19.24 -6.47
CA LYS A 574 -1.19 18.77 -7.25
C LYS A 574 -2.42 19.68 -7.17
N GLY A 575 -2.46 20.67 -6.28
CA GLY A 575 -3.65 21.48 -6.01
C GLY A 575 -4.60 20.83 -4.99
N CYS A 576 -5.74 21.47 -4.75
CA CYS A 576 -6.85 20.98 -3.92
C CYS A 576 -8.20 21.23 -4.59
N GLU A 577 -9.28 20.72 -4.00
CA GLU A 577 -10.65 21.08 -4.31
C GLU A 577 -11.12 22.25 -3.43
N GLU A 578 -12.12 23.02 -3.89
CA GLU A 578 -12.76 24.06 -3.05
C GLU A 578 -13.57 23.40 -1.93
N ILE A 579 -13.43 23.90 -0.69
CA ILE A 579 -14.30 23.52 0.43
C ILE A 579 -15.72 24.01 0.13
N PRO A 580 -16.74 23.13 0.07
CA PRO A 580 -18.11 23.56 -0.21
C PRO A 580 -18.69 24.48 0.86
N VAL A 581 -19.56 25.41 0.45
CA VAL A 581 -20.20 26.40 1.33
C VAL A 581 -21.72 26.22 1.33
N TYR A 582 -22.27 25.87 2.49
CA TYR A 582 -23.67 25.48 2.66
C TYR A 582 -24.52 26.65 3.16
N SER A 583 -25.33 27.23 2.26
CA SER A 583 -26.18 28.38 2.56
C SER A 583 -27.58 28.00 3.07
N GLU A 584 -28.20 26.95 2.53
CA GLU A 584 -29.62 26.69 2.75
C GLU A 584 -29.91 25.85 4.01
N TYR A 585 -31.09 26.07 4.59
CA TYR A 585 -31.64 25.17 5.61
C TYR A 585 -32.29 23.97 4.92
N GLU A 586 -31.65 22.82 4.96
CA GLU A 586 -32.20 21.55 4.43
C GLU A 586 -33.21 20.91 5.41
N ASN A 587 -33.33 21.47 6.62
CA ASN A 587 -34.31 21.17 7.67
C ASN A 587 -34.27 19.74 8.25
N ALA A 588 -33.25 18.94 7.90
CA ALA A 588 -32.97 17.69 8.59
C ALA A 588 -32.54 17.97 10.04
N ASN A 589 -33.16 17.27 10.99
CA ASN A 589 -32.97 17.43 12.44
C ASN A 589 -33.18 16.07 13.15
N LEU A 590 -33.06 16.05 14.49
CA LEU A 590 -33.23 14.85 15.32
C LEU A 590 -34.48 14.01 15.01
N ASN A 591 -35.62 14.65 14.71
CA ASN A 591 -36.88 13.94 14.48
C ASN A 591 -37.12 13.56 13.01
N SER A 592 -36.20 13.92 12.11
CA SER A 592 -36.30 13.64 10.68
C SER A 592 -36.05 12.16 10.37
N GLY A 593 -36.72 11.66 9.32
CA GLY A 593 -36.49 10.32 8.77
C GLY A 593 -35.43 10.31 7.67
N LYS A 594 -35.09 9.09 7.19
CA LYS A 594 -34.06 8.85 6.17
C LYS A 594 -34.24 9.71 4.91
N ASP A 595 -35.46 9.77 4.37
CA ASP A 595 -35.86 10.61 3.23
C ASP A 595 -35.46 12.10 3.34
N ALA A 596 -35.23 12.65 4.54
CA ALA A 596 -34.78 14.02 4.73
C ALA A 596 -33.24 14.12 4.84
N TRP A 597 -32.59 13.15 5.48
CA TRP A 597 -31.13 13.06 5.56
C TRP A 597 -30.50 12.67 4.22
N ASP A 598 -31.17 11.86 3.40
CA ASP A 598 -30.81 11.55 2.01
C ASP A 598 -30.86 12.77 1.06
N LYS A 599 -31.30 13.94 1.56
CA LYS A 599 -31.31 15.23 0.82
C LYS A 599 -30.29 16.24 1.36
N VAL A 600 -29.53 15.93 2.40
CA VAL A 600 -28.55 16.85 2.98
C VAL A 600 -27.30 16.87 2.09
N SER A 601 -26.91 18.06 1.61
CA SER A 601 -25.80 18.21 0.66
C SER A 601 -24.42 18.35 1.31
N ALA A 602 -24.37 18.60 2.62
CA ALA A 602 -23.14 18.52 3.40
C ALA A 602 -22.87 17.06 3.77
N ASP A 603 -22.20 16.39 2.84
CA ASP A 603 -22.00 14.94 2.81
C ASP A 603 -20.51 14.58 2.86
N TYR A 604 -20.14 13.62 3.71
CA TYR A 604 -18.77 13.28 4.04
C TYR A 604 -18.64 11.75 4.09
N VAL A 605 -18.19 11.15 2.99
CA VAL A 605 -18.07 9.70 2.84
C VAL A 605 -16.85 9.17 3.60
N ALA A 606 -17.04 8.08 4.32
CA ALA A 606 -15.97 7.30 4.95
C ALA A 606 -15.79 5.94 4.25
N TYR A 607 -14.58 5.39 4.33
CA TYR A 607 -14.23 4.12 3.67
C TYR A 607 -14.78 2.91 4.45
N PRO A 608 -15.69 2.10 3.86
CA PRO A 608 -16.27 0.94 4.54
C PRO A 608 -15.26 -0.20 4.69
N ASN A 609 -15.62 -1.18 5.53
CA ASN A 609 -14.87 -2.43 5.75
C ASN A 609 -13.44 -2.23 6.30
N ASN A 610 -13.13 -1.08 6.91
CA ASN A 610 -11.82 -0.79 7.51
C ASN A 610 -11.66 -1.40 8.93
N THR A 611 -12.77 -1.73 9.60
CA THR A 611 -12.84 -2.19 11.00
C THR A 611 -12.53 -3.69 11.21
N GLY A 612 -11.81 -4.32 10.29
CA GLY A 612 -11.49 -5.75 10.39
C GLY A 612 -10.51 -6.08 11.53
N ASP A 613 -10.63 -7.27 12.12
CA ASP A 613 -9.70 -7.78 13.13
C ASP A 613 -8.25 -7.88 12.59
N ARG A 614 -7.26 -7.58 13.44
CA ARG A 614 -5.86 -7.91 13.22
C ARG A 614 -5.55 -9.25 13.91
N ASP A 615 -5.01 -10.21 13.17
CA ASP A 615 -4.50 -11.47 13.73
C ASP A 615 -3.23 -11.91 12.97
N ALA A 616 -2.12 -11.21 13.20
CA ALA A 616 -0.96 -11.20 12.31
C ALA A 616 0.39 -11.41 13.02
N LYS A 617 1.35 -12.02 12.30
CA LYS A 617 2.73 -12.20 12.78
C LYS A 617 3.60 -10.98 12.43
N GLY A 618 4.33 -10.47 13.42
CA GLY A 618 5.47 -9.59 13.22
C GLY A 618 6.76 -10.34 12.93
N TYR A 619 7.89 -9.65 13.02
CA TYR A 619 9.24 -10.23 13.02
C TYR A 619 9.51 -11.06 14.29
N GLY A 620 10.30 -12.13 14.15
CA GLY A 620 10.69 -12.98 15.29
C GLY A 620 9.49 -13.49 16.10
N SER A 621 9.48 -13.19 17.40
CA SER A 621 8.43 -13.58 18.35
C SER A 621 7.20 -12.67 18.35
N TYR A 622 7.23 -11.53 17.67
CA TYR A 622 6.15 -10.54 17.72
C TYR A 622 4.88 -11.05 17.04
N TYR A 623 3.75 -10.79 17.68
CA TYR A 623 2.44 -11.20 17.21
C TYR A 623 1.42 -10.12 17.60
N TYR A 624 0.68 -9.60 16.61
CA TYR A 624 -0.26 -8.52 16.80
C TYR A 624 -1.69 -9.04 16.73
N LYS A 625 -2.48 -8.66 17.75
CA LYS A 625 -3.92 -8.87 17.80
C LYS A 625 -4.61 -7.56 18.08
N ASP A 626 -5.63 -7.26 17.30
CA ASP A 626 -6.62 -6.24 17.59
C ASP A 626 -8.00 -6.76 17.14
N SER A 627 -9.02 -6.44 17.93
CA SER A 627 -10.43 -6.67 17.61
C SER A 627 -11.26 -5.53 18.19
N SER A 628 -10.76 -4.31 18.05
CA SER A 628 -11.41 -3.10 18.56
C SER A 628 -12.33 -2.44 17.53
N GLY A 629 -12.17 -2.76 16.24
CA GLY A 629 -13.06 -2.32 15.18
C GLY A 629 -14.54 -2.61 15.50
N ARG A 630 -15.36 -1.56 15.48
CA ARG A 630 -16.79 -1.57 15.82
C ARG A 630 -17.47 -0.40 15.13
N ASN A 631 -18.74 -0.57 14.77
CA ASN A 631 -19.58 0.47 14.15
C ASN A 631 -18.97 1.11 12.87
N ASP A 632 -18.40 0.29 11.97
CA ASP A 632 -17.88 0.65 10.62
C ASP A 632 -18.59 1.85 9.98
N ILE A 633 -18.00 3.03 10.10
CA ILE A 633 -18.56 4.32 9.70
C ILE A 633 -18.39 4.47 8.19
N ILE A 634 -19.50 4.72 7.49
CA ILE A 634 -19.52 4.80 6.03
C ILE A 634 -19.95 6.18 5.51
N ASP A 635 -20.60 6.99 6.34
CA ASP A 635 -21.22 8.27 5.96
C ASP A 635 -21.27 9.19 7.19
N ALA A 636 -21.04 10.49 6.99
CA ALA A 636 -21.43 11.52 7.95
C ALA A 636 -22.07 12.71 7.21
N LYS A 637 -23.05 13.36 7.83
CA LYS A 637 -23.75 14.53 7.25
C LYS A 637 -23.95 15.65 8.26
N VAL A 638 -23.99 16.90 7.80
CA VAL A 638 -24.20 18.08 8.67
C VAL A 638 -25.38 18.92 8.20
N SER A 639 -26.38 19.12 9.05
CA SER A 639 -27.50 20.03 8.80
C SER A 639 -27.48 21.17 9.82
N LYS A 640 -28.16 22.29 9.53
CA LYS A 640 -28.33 23.41 10.46
C LYS A 640 -29.77 23.92 10.46
N ASP A 641 -30.15 24.57 11.56
CA ASP A 641 -31.26 25.53 11.59
C ASP A 641 -30.76 26.89 12.16
N GLY A 642 -31.65 27.74 12.66
CA GLY A 642 -31.26 29.02 13.27
C GLY A 642 -30.52 28.89 14.60
N GLU A 643 -30.78 27.85 15.38
CA GLU A 643 -30.31 27.67 16.78
C GLU A 643 -29.26 26.55 16.92
N ASN A 644 -29.32 25.52 16.08
CA ASN A 644 -28.57 24.27 16.22
C ASN A 644 -27.76 23.90 14.97
N VAL A 645 -26.75 23.07 15.20
CA VAL A 645 -26.09 22.25 14.19
C VAL A 645 -26.43 20.78 14.49
N TYR A 646 -26.78 20.03 13.46
CA TYR A 646 -27.14 18.61 13.53
C TYR A 646 -26.08 17.78 12.83
N PHE A 647 -25.38 16.95 13.59
CA PHE A 647 -24.38 16.03 13.06
C PHE A 647 -25.00 14.63 12.98
N MET A 648 -24.96 14.03 11.79
CA MET A 648 -25.36 12.67 11.53
C MET A 648 -24.11 11.83 11.23
N VAL A 649 -24.09 10.60 11.73
CA VAL A 649 -23.15 9.55 11.34
C VAL A 649 -23.94 8.27 11.06
N LYS A 650 -23.46 7.51 10.09
CA LYS A 650 -24.09 6.27 9.66
C LYS A 650 -23.03 5.19 9.42
N CYS A 651 -23.37 3.99 9.86
CA CYS A 651 -22.50 2.82 9.81
C CYS A 651 -23.00 1.80 8.79
N ALA A 652 -22.19 0.78 8.48
CA ALA A 652 -22.55 -0.31 7.56
C ALA A 652 -23.61 -1.27 8.13
N ALA A 653 -23.82 -1.25 9.45
CA ALA A 653 -24.79 -2.06 10.18
C ALA A 653 -25.41 -1.26 11.35
N ASP A 654 -26.38 -1.85 12.04
CA ASP A 654 -27.01 -1.25 13.23
C ASP A 654 -25.95 -0.90 14.29
N ILE A 655 -25.97 0.35 14.77
CA ILE A 655 -24.99 0.86 15.75
C ILE A 655 -25.20 0.19 17.12
N THR A 656 -24.11 -0.20 17.78
CA THR A 656 -24.17 -0.90 19.10
C THR A 656 -24.77 -0.02 20.21
N PRO A 657 -25.14 -0.58 21.39
CA PRO A 657 -25.80 0.20 22.44
C PRO A 657 -24.93 1.30 23.07
N TYR A 658 -25.56 2.44 23.39
CA TYR A 658 -24.93 3.60 24.06
C TYR A 658 -24.31 3.30 25.44
N THR A 659 -24.53 2.11 25.99
CA THR A 659 -23.92 1.62 27.24
C THR A 659 -22.53 1.03 27.04
N ASP A 660 -22.09 0.84 25.80
CA ASP A 660 -20.78 0.30 25.48
C ASP A 660 -19.65 1.30 25.80
N LYS A 661 -18.43 0.78 26.00
CA LYS A 661 -17.25 1.62 26.19
C LYS A 661 -16.93 2.42 24.94
N ASN A 662 -16.46 3.66 25.15
CA ASN A 662 -15.89 4.56 24.15
C ASN A 662 -16.82 4.72 22.92
N TRP A 663 -18.14 4.74 23.17
CA TRP A 663 -19.18 4.68 22.14
C TRP A 663 -19.40 6.02 21.43
N MET A 664 -19.30 6.01 20.10
CA MET A 664 -19.68 7.07 19.15
C MET A 664 -19.31 8.49 19.60
N ASN A 665 -18.03 8.83 19.48
CA ASN A 665 -17.51 10.14 19.84
C ASN A 665 -17.55 11.09 18.62
N LEU A 666 -18.00 12.32 18.83
CA LEU A 666 -17.96 13.42 17.86
C LEU A 666 -17.03 14.51 18.40
N TYR A 667 -15.90 14.74 17.75
CA TYR A 667 -14.98 15.82 18.07
C TYR A 667 -15.26 17.03 17.18
N ILE A 668 -15.18 18.23 17.74
CA ILE A 668 -15.56 19.50 17.11
C ILE A 668 -14.50 20.56 17.40
N ASP A 669 -13.99 21.19 16.34
CA ASP A 669 -13.09 22.34 16.33
C ASP A 669 -13.84 23.52 15.72
N CYS A 670 -13.86 24.65 16.44
CA CYS A 670 -14.52 25.90 16.01
C CYS A 670 -13.50 27.04 15.81
N GLY A 671 -12.20 26.76 15.91
CA GLY A 671 -11.13 27.72 15.74
C GLY A 671 -10.77 28.53 17.00
N ASP A 672 -11.19 28.12 18.21
CA ASP A 672 -10.71 28.78 19.44
C ASP A 672 -9.19 28.54 19.61
N GLY A 673 -8.72 27.34 19.27
CA GLY A 673 -7.29 27.02 19.17
C GLY A 673 -6.58 26.70 20.49
N TRP A 674 -7.35 26.36 21.55
CA TRP A 674 -6.82 26.00 22.88
C TRP A 674 -7.20 24.58 23.34
N GLY A 675 -7.81 23.79 22.46
CA GLY A 675 -8.27 22.43 22.75
C GLY A 675 -7.21 21.31 22.66
N TRP A 676 -7.66 20.05 22.71
CA TRP A 676 -6.79 18.88 22.55
C TRP A 676 -6.61 18.54 21.08
N GLU A 677 -5.35 18.50 20.60
CA GLU A 677 -5.01 18.12 19.21
C GLU A 677 -5.87 18.87 18.16
N SER A 678 -6.02 20.18 18.37
CA SER A 678 -6.91 21.14 17.68
C SER A 678 -8.42 21.03 17.91
N PHE A 679 -8.94 20.00 18.58
CA PHE A 679 -10.37 19.90 18.90
C PHE A 679 -10.73 20.70 20.15
N ASP A 680 -11.66 21.64 20.02
CA ASP A 680 -12.14 22.47 21.12
C ASP A 680 -13.17 21.73 22.00
N TYR A 681 -13.98 20.85 21.41
CA TYR A 681 -15.07 20.12 22.08
C TYR A 681 -15.14 18.64 21.67
N VAL A 682 -15.82 17.84 22.51
CA VAL A 682 -16.22 16.46 22.20
C VAL A 682 -17.63 16.17 22.74
N VAL A 683 -18.38 15.32 22.03
CA VAL A 683 -19.58 14.62 22.52
C VAL A 683 -19.28 13.12 22.55
N GLY A 684 -19.74 12.40 23.57
CA GLY A 684 -19.60 10.94 23.70
C GLY A 684 -18.54 10.46 24.70
N ALA A 685 -17.49 11.25 24.92
CA ALA A 685 -16.41 10.91 25.87
C ALA A 685 -16.90 10.67 27.31
N LYS A 686 -17.98 11.35 27.71
CA LYS A 686 -18.78 11.05 28.90
C LYS A 686 -19.98 10.18 28.50
N PRO A 687 -20.17 8.98 29.09
CA PRO A 687 -21.20 8.03 28.69
C PRO A 687 -22.61 8.64 28.59
N ALA A 688 -23.29 8.33 27.50
CA ALA A 688 -24.64 8.78 27.24
C ALA A 688 -25.69 8.09 28.15
N THR A 689 -26.89 8.65 28.14
CA THR A 689 -28.09 8.10 28.77
C THR A 689 -29.14 7.81 27.69
N ALA A 690 -30.19 7.05 28.00
CA ALA A 690 -31.23 6.66 27.05
C ALA A 690 -31.98 7.80 26.32
N SER A 691 -31.74 9.08 26.66
CA SER A 691 -32.35 10.25 26.03
C SER A 691 -31.39 11.41 25.75
N ALA A 692 -30.12 11.32 26.13
CA ALA A 692 -29.19 12.44 26.09
C ALA A 692 -27.71 12.03 26.11
N ALA A 693 -26.90 12.79 25.37
CA ALA A 693 -25.44 12.78 25.45
C ALA A 693 -24.93 14.13 26.05
N TYR A 694 -23.63 14.29 26.19
CA TYR A 694 -23.03 15.47 26.84
C TYR A 694 -21.98 16.11 25.94
N LEU A 695 -22.10 17.42 25.73
CA LEU A 695 -21.05 18.25 25.14
C LEU A 695 -20.06 18.64 26.25
N GLN A 696 -18.78 18.42 25.99
CA GLN A 696 -17.68 18.76 26.88
C GLN A 696 -16.64 19.57 26.11
N LYS A 697 -16.00 20.56 26.76
CA LYS A 697 -14.91 21.37 26.18
C LYS A 697 -13.57 20.86 26.70
N PHE A 698 -12.55 20.84 25.85
CA PHE A 698 -11.18 20.57 26.26
C PHE A 698 -10.59 21.78 27.01
N THR A 699 -9.81 21.50 28.07
CA THR A 699 -9.24 22.53 28.96
C THR A 699 -7.84 23.01 28.56
N GLY A 700 -7.30 22.54 27.43
CA GLY A 700 -5.91 22.75 27.00
C GLY A 700 -4.86 21.94 27.78
N ASP A 701 -5.27 21.27 28.86
CA ASP A 701 -4.44 20.42 29.72
C ASP A 701 -4.53 18.95 29.26
N GLY A 702 -4.12 18.70 28.00
CA GLY A 702 -4.30 17.41 27.33
C GLY A 702 -5.77 17.03 27.15
N TYR A 703 -6.08 15.72 27.28
CA TYR A 703 -7.43 15.16 27.12
C TYR A 703 -8.42 15.49 28.27
N LYS A 704 -8.15 16.55 29.04
CA LYS A 704 -8.92 16.93 30.22
C LYS A 704 -10.11 17.81 29.84
N LEU A 705 -11.29 17.35 30.24
CA LEU A 705 -12.61 17.86 29.81
C LEU A 705 -13.38 18.56 30.94
N GLU A 706 -14.18 19.55 30.57
CA GLU A 706 -15.20 20.19 31.41
C GLU A 706 -16.58 20.09 30.76
N ASP A 707 -17.63 19.81 31.56
CA ASP A 707 -19.01 19.69 31.10
C ASP A 707 -19.57 21.06 30.64
N VAL A 708 -20.08 21.14 29.40
CA VAL A 708 -20.70 22.35 28.84
C VAL A 708 -22.22 22.28 28.95
N CYS A 709 -22.84 21.29 28.32
CA CYS A 709 -24.29 21.11 28.35
C CYS A 709 -24.71 19.67 28.03
N GLU A 710 -25.97 19.36 28.33
CA GLU A 710 -26.66 18.19 27.77
C GLU A 710 -27.02 18.46 26.31
N VAL A 711 -26.91 17.44 25.45
CA VAL A 711 -27.26 17.50 24.02
C VAL A 711 -28.17 16.33 23.64
N GLY A 712 -29.19 16.63 22.84
CA GLY A 712 -30.15 15.63 22.37
C GLY A 712 -29.54 14.77 21.26
N TYR A 713 -29.82 13.46 21.28
CA TYR A 713 -29.47 12.55 20.19
C TYR A 713 -30.65 11.63 19.84
N LYS A 714 -30.61 11.05 18.64
CA LYS A 714 -31.49 9.96 18.20
C LYS A 714 -30.65 8.88 17.53
N LEU A 715 -30.83 7.64 17.95
CA LEU A 715 -30.33 6.43 17.30
C LEU A 715 -31.49 5.75 16.55
N ASP A 716 -31.28 5.35 15.30
CA ASP A 716 -32.28 4.72 14.43
C ASP A 716 -31.57 3.69 13.51
N GLY A 717 -31.31 2.49 14.04
CA GLY A 717 -30.63 1.40 13.33
C GLY A 717 -29.18 1.75 12.95
N ASP A 718 -28.94 1.89 11.63
CA ASP A 718 -27.64 2.23 11.04
C ASP A 718 -27.18 3.68 11.29
N THR A 719 -28.06 4.54 11.83
CA THR A 719 -27.86 6.00 11.85
C THR A 719 -27.98 6.60 13.26
N LEU A 720 -27.01 7.45 13.63
CA LEU A 720 -27.00 8.29 14.84
C LEU A 720 -27.03 9.77 14.45
N VAL A 721 -27.89 10.56 15.09
CA VAL A 721 -27.98 12.02 14.92
C VAL A 721 -27.81 12.72 16.27
N ILE A 722 -26.98 13.73 16.36
CA ILE A 722 -26.74 14.58 17.55
C ILE A 722 -27.10 16.04 17.21
N SER A 723 -27.76 16.74 18.15
CA SER A 723 -28.07 18.17 18.04
C SER A 723 -27.23 18.99 19.01
N VAL A 724 -26.42 19.90 18.48
CA VAL A 724 -25.54 20.77 19.27
C VAL A 724 -25.99 22.23 19.09
N PRO A 725 -26.35 22.96 20.17
CA PRO A 725 -26.71 24.37 20.07
C PRO A 725 -25.51 25.21 19.62
N LYS A 726 -25.70 26.10 18.63
CA LYS A 726 -24.65 27.03 18.14
C LYS A 726 -24.02 27.82 19.29
N SER A 727 -24.84 28.28 20.22
CA SER A 727 -24.43 29.05 21.39
C SER A 727 -23.52 28.28 22.37
N ALA A 728 -23.60 26.95 22.42
CA ALA A 728 -22.70 26.13 23.25
C ALA A 728 -21.31 25.97 22.61
N LEU A 729 -21.24 26.02 21.27
CA LEU A 729 -20.01 26.07 20.47
C LEU A 729 -19.45 27.50 20.31
N GLY A 730 -20.05 28.51 20.95
CA GLY A 730 -19.66 29.92 20.80
C GLY A 730 -20.05 30.56 19.46
N ILE A 731 -20.72 29.83 18.57
CA ILE A 731 -21.08 30.28 17.22
C ILE A 731 -22.20 31.33 17.27
N SER A 732 -21.99 32.46 16.60
CA SER A 732 -22.97 33.55 16.46
C SER A 732 -23.23 33.89 15.00
N GLY A 733 -24.49 33.83 14.57
CA GLY A 733 -24.91 34.12 13.19
C GLY A 733 -24.92 32.88 12.28
N GLU A 734 -24.89 33.13 10.97
CA GLU A 734 -25.04 32.08 9.93
C GLU A 734 -23.77 31.78 9.13
N GLU A 735 -22.70 32.54 9.36
CA GLU A 735 -21.43 32.40 8.64
C GLU A 735 -20.37 31.88 9.61
N TYR A 736 -19.99 30.62 9.46
CA TYR A 736 -19.08 29.92 10.38
C TYR A 736 -18.46 28.69 9.72
N LYS A 737 -17.34 28.23 10.27
CA LYS A 737 -16.63 26.99 9.88
C LYS A 737 -16.57 26.07 11.10
N ILE A 738 -16.78 24.78 10.88
CA ILE A 738 -16.58 23.72 11.88
C ILE A 738 -15.71 22.63 11.24
N ASP A 739 -14.65 22.25 11.93
CA ASP A 739 -13.90 21.04 11.59
C ASP A 739 -14.30 19.92 12.55
N PHE A 740 -14.62 18.73 12.04
CA PHE A 740 -15.14 17.65 12.89
C PHE A 740 -14.65 16.25 12.49
N LYS A 741 -14.77 15.30 13.42
CA LYS A 741 -14.38 13.90 13.28
C LYS A 741 -15.32 13.02 14.10
N TRP A 742 -15.62 11.83 13.59
CA TRP A 742 -16.26 10.75 14.35
C TRP A 742 -15.26 9.64 14.69
N THR A 743 -15.36 9.06 15.88
CA THR A 743 -14.63 7.81 16.23
C THR A 743 -15.45 6.88 17.11
N ASP A 744 -15.34 5.58 16.92
CA ASP A 744 -15.91 4.57 17.82
C ASP A 744 -14.85 3.61 18.36
N ASN A 745 -14.97 3.23 19.63
CA ASN A 745 -14.19 2.18 20.29
C ASN A 745 -12.64 2.30 20.26
N VAL A 746 -12.10 3.47 19.92
CA VAL A 746 -10.67 3.82 20.06
C VAL A 746 -10.21 3.56 21.50
N GLN A 747 -9.02 2.99 21.67
CA GLN A 747 -8.45 2.54 22.94
C GLN A 747 -6.92 2.70 22.92
N ASP A 748 -6.31 3.12 24.05
CA ASP A 748 -4.86 3.22 24.18
C ASP A 748 -4.15 1.84 24.08
N GLU A 749 -2.87 1.83 23.65
CA GLU A 749 -2.02 0.62 23.62
C GLU A 749 -1.80 -0.03 25.01
N ASP A 750 -2.12 0.64 26.12
CA ASP A 750 -1.91 0.13 27.49
C ASP A 750 -2.83 -1.03 27.90
N GLY A 751 -3.78 -1.43 27.04
CA GLY A 751 -4.70 -2.55 27.28
C GLY A 751 -5.78 -2.29 28.32
N SER A 752 -5.95 -1.05 28.80
CA SER A 752 -7.04 -0.67 29.72
C SER A 752 -8.43 -0.71 29.07
N GLY A 753 -8.49 -0.66 27.74
CA GLY A 753 -9.72 -0.53 26.97
C GLY A 753 -10.44 0.78 27.29
N ILE A 754 -9.68 1.87 27.34
CA ILE A 754 -10.08 3.25 27.60
C ILE A 754 -9.21 4.14 26.70
N PHE A 755 -9.78 5.18 26.10
CA PHE A 755 -9.03 6.22 25.41
C PHE A 755 -8.65 7.35 26.36
N LYS A 756 -7.40 7.80 26.35
CA LYS A 756 -6.89 8.90 27.20
C LYS A 756 -6.26 10.05 26.40
N GLY A 757 -6.43 10.05 25.07
CA GLY A 757 -6.01 11.15 24.19
C GLY A 757 -4.62 11.02 23.58
N GLU A 758 -4.09 9.81 23.42
CA GLU A 758 -2.96 9.58 22.50
C GLU A 758 -3.49 9.51 21.06
N ILE A 759 -3.32 10.61 20.32
CA ILE A 759 -3.80 10.77 18.95
C ILE A 759 -3.32 9.66 17.99
N LEU A 760 -2.19 9.00 18.25
CA LEU A 760 -1.71 7.90 17.41
C LEU A 760 -2.56 6.62 17.52
N ASP A 761 -3.42 6.49 18.53
CA ASP A 761 -4.43 5.43 18.57
C ASP A 761 -5.50 5.61 17.48
N PHE A 762 -5.69 6.83 16.92
CA PHE A 762 -6.59 7.07 15.77
C PHE A 762 -6.14 6.41 14.45
N TYR A 763 -4.98 5.76 14.44
CA TYR A 763 -4.53 4.92 13.33
C TYR A 763 -4.65 3.42 13.63
N ARG A 764 -4.88 3.05 14.91
CA ARG A 764 -4.52 1.73 15.46
C ARG A 764 -5.65 0.98 16.14
N THR A 765 -6.68 1.64 16.65
CA THR A 765 -7.81 0.98 17.35
C THR A 765 -9.15 1.63 17.02
N GLY A 766 -10.23 0.86 17.13
CA GLY A 766 -11.59 1.31 16.87
C GLY A 766 -11.87 1.58 15.39
N ASP A 767 -12.71 2.57 15.13
CA ASP A 767 -12.91 3.20 13.82
C ASP A 767 -12.87 4.73 13.94
N VAL A 768 -12.42 5.39 12.88
CA VAL A 768 -12.05 6.81 12.85
C VAL A 768 -12.33 7.43 11.47
N ALA A 769 -13.35 8.31 11.42
CA ALA A 769 -13.84 8.93 10.19
C ALA A 769 -13.73 10.48 10.25
N PRO A 770 -12.89 11.12 9.42
CA PRO A 770 -11.85 10.53 8.55
C PRO A 770 -10.64 10.05 9.38
N GLY A 771 -9.71 9.31 8.76
CA GLY A 771 -8.57 8.69 9.44
C GLY A 771 -7.55 9.65 10.08
N GLY A 772 -6.76 9.15 11.04
CA GLY A 772 -5.61 9.88 11.61
C GLY A 772 -5.99 11.24 12.22
N ARG A 773 -5.22 12.30 11.94
CA ARG A 773 -5.52 13.70 12.35
C ARG A 773 -6.45 14.46 11.39
N PHE A 774 -6.95 13.85 10.32
CA PHE A 774 -7.85 14.55 9.39
C PHE A 774 -9.18 14.93 10.07
N LYS A 775 -9.83 15.98 9.54
CA LYS A 775 -11.13 16.49 9.96
C LYS A 775 -11.95 16.84 8.72
N TYR A 776 -13.22 16.45 8.72
CA TYR A 776 -14.21 16.97 7.76
C TYR A 776 -14.45 18.45 8.03
N VAL A 777 -14.74 19.23 6.99
CA VAL A 777 -14.86 20.70 7.08
C VAL A 777 -16.24 21.15 6.62
N PHE A 778 -17.09 21.58 7.56
CA PHE A 778 -18.37 22.20 7.27
C PHE A 778 -18.22 23.72 7.28
N THR A 779 -18.38 24.37 6.12
CA THR A 779 -18.44 25.83 6.00
C THR A 779 -19.87 26.26 5.69
N SER A 780 -20.42 27.18 6.47
CA SER A 780 -21.77 27.71 6.27
C SER A 780 -21.76 29.21 5.98
N SER A 781 -22.79 29.67 5.27
CA SER A 781 -22.99 31.09 4.94
C SER A 781 -24.43 31.54 5.22
N THR A 782 -24.67 32.84 5.07
CA THR A 782 -26.01 33.43 5.12
C THR A 782 -26.94 32.75 4.09
N PRO A 783 -28.14 32.28 4.50
CA PRO A 783 -29.09 31.66 3.57
C PRO A 783 -29.60 32.62 2.50
N LYS A 784 -29.70 32.15 1.25
CA LYS A 784 -30.22 32.97 0.13
C LYS A 784 -31.71 33.29 0.28
N ASN A 785 -32.39 32.57 1.17
CA ASN A 785 -33.81 32.71 1.50
C ASN A 785 -34.04 33.26 2.93
N ALA A 786 -33.08 33.99 3.50
CA ALA A 786 -33.30 34.68 4.78
C ALA A 786 -34.49 35.67 4.67
N PRO A 787 -35.52 35.57 5.52
CA PRO A 787 -36.65 36.49 5.47
C PRO A 787 -36.19 37.90 5.85
N VAL A 788 -36.48 38.88 5.00
CA VAL A 788 -36.24 40.30 5.31
C VAL A 788 -37.09 40.67 6.52
N THR A 789 -36.43 40.81 7.66
CA THR A 789 -37.04 41.32 8.89
C THR A 789 -37.02 42.84 8.79
N ASP A 790 -38.09 43.39 8.20
CA ASP A 790 -38.34 44.84 8.18
C ASP A 790 -38.15 45.41 9.60
N PRO A 791 -37.28 46.42 9.79
CA PRO A 791 -37.08 47.02 11.10
C PRO A 791 -38.39 47.59 11.65
N VAL A 792 -38.84 47.06 12.79
CA VAL A 792 -40.08 47.51 13.44
C VAL A 792 -40.03 49.02 13.68
N THR A 793 -41.12 49.70 13.34
CA THR A 793 -41.24 51.15 13.26
C THR A 793 -40.95 51.88 14.58
N GLY A 794 -39.67 52.23 14.79
CA GLY A 794 -39.24 53.18 15.82
C GLY A 794 -39.52 54.62 15.38
N THR A 795 -40.28 55.37 16.17
CA THR A 795 -40.59 56.78 15.88
C THR A 795 -39.40 57.68 16.22
N GLN A 796 -38.89 58.39 15.21
CA GLN A 796 -37.88 59.45 15.36
C GLN A 796 -38.58 60.83 15.28
N PRO A 797 -38.24 61.80 16.15
CA PRO A 797 -38.82 63.15 16.14
C PRO A 797 -38.20 64.05 15.05
N ASP A 798 -38.88 65.16 14.75
CA ASP A 798 -38.57 66.09 13.67
C ASP A 798 -37.22 66.83 13.80
N ASP A 799 -36.54 67.05 12.67
CA ASP A 799 -35.61 68.17 12.46
C ASP A 799 -35.77 68.70 11.01
N PRO A 800 -36.18 69.97 10.78
CA PRO A 800 -36.56 70.43 9.45
C PRO A 800 -35.56 71.44 8.82
N ASP A 801 -34.92 71.08 7.70
CA ASP A 801 -34.58 72.10 6.69
C ASP A 801 -34.28 71.58 5.25
N LYS A 802 -34.81 72.32 4.27
CA LYS A 802 -34.35 72.53 2.87
C LYS A 802 -34.08 71.33 1.93
N ASP A 803 -35.07 71.08 1.09
CA ASP A 803 -35.03 71.36 -0.37
C ASP A 803 -33.66 71.30 -1.10
N THR A 804 -33.51 70.39 -2.06
CA THR A 804 -33.70 70.73 -3.50
C THR A 804 -33.70 69.49 -4.43
N GLU A 805 -34.21 69.68 -5.64
CA GLU A 805 -34.33 68.71 -6.74
C GLU A 805 -32.95 68.52 -7.46
N SER A 806 -32.70 67.60 -8.42
CA SER A 806 -33.60 66.76 -9.25
C SER A 806 -32.91 65.51 -9.86
N THR A 807 -33.74 64.57 -10.35
CA THR A 807 -33.53 63.69 -11.54
C THR A 807 -32.29 62.77 -11.65
N ASP A 808 -32.52 61.46 -11.45
CA ASP A 808 -32.02 60.36 -12.29
C ASP A 808 -32.76 60.38 -13.67
N PRO A 809 -32.21 59.87 -14.81
CA PRO A 809 -32.47 58.47 -15.19
C PRO A 809 -31.37 57.74 -16.01
N SER A 810 -30.92 56.56 -15.52
CA SER A 810 -30.58 55.36 -16.34
C SER A 810 -29.31 55.43 -17.26
N SER A 811 -28.85 54.38 -17.99
CA SER A 811 -29.38 53.03 -18.27
C SER A 811 -28.30 51.97 -18.63
N ASP A 812 -28.52 50.71 -18.24
CA ASP A 812 -28.27 49.44 -18.96
C ASP A 812 -26.89 49.01 -19.57
N LYS A 813 -26.45 47.82 -19.11
CA LYS A 813 -25.97 46.63 -19.88
C LYS A 813 -24.73 46.67 -20.81
N SER A 814 -23.67 46.00 -20.32
CA SER A 814 -23.23 44.64 -20.74
C SER A 814 -22.09 44.38 -21.77
N TYR A 815 -21.51 43.17 -21.60
CA TYR A 815 -20.67 42.34 -22.48
C TYR A 815 -19.16 42.65 -22.68
N THR A 816 -18.47 41.57 -23.10
CA THR A 816 -17.06 41.23 -22.85
C THR A 816 -16.19 41.28 -24.14
N PRO A 817 -14.89 40.88 -24.18
CA PRO A 817 -13.88 41.61 -24.95
C PRO A 817 -13.67 41.12 -26.39
N ILE A 818 -12.93 41.93 -27.18
CA ILE A 818 -12.42 41.57 -28.51
C ILE A 818 -10.90 41.76 -28.56
N ILE A 819 -10.21 40.77 -29.14
CA ILE A 819 -8.77 40.69 -29.40
C ILE A 819 -8.44 41.40 -30.73
N ILE A 820 -7.27 42.06 -30.85
CA ILE A 820 -6.50 42.14 -32.13
C ILE A 820 -5.03 42.55 -31.90
N ALA A 821 -4.20 42.34 -32.93
CA ALA A 821 -2.77 42.01 -32.83
C ALA A 821 -1.77 43.06 -33.41
N ILE A 822 -0.60 43.17 -32.77
CA ILE A 822 0.80 43.29 -33.29
C ILE A 822 1.14 44.32 -34.42
N ILE A 823 2.24 45.11 -34.28
CA ILE A 823 3.43 45.18 -35.19
C ILE A 823 4.40 46.36 -34.87
N ALA A 824 5.64 45.98 -34.52
CA ALA A 824 7.00 46.54 -34.74
C ALA A 824 7.32 48.05 -34.94
N VAL A 825 8.57 48.44 -34.56
CA VAL A 825 9.72 48.73 -35.48
C VAL A 825 11.01 49.08 -34.69
N GLY A 826 12.16 48.48 -35.05
CA GLY A 826 13.50 48.74 -34.49
C GLY A 826 14.59 47.88 -35.17
N VAL A 827 15.68 48.45 -35.69
CA VAL A 827 16.43 47.87 -36.85
C VAL A 827 17.94 48.22 -36.89
N VAL A 828 18.81 47.20 -37.17
CA VAL A 828 20.10 47.14 -37.97
C VAL A 828 21.12 48.30 -37.89
N ALA A 829 22.46 48.17 -37.83
CA ALA A 829 23.45 47.07 -38.06
C ALA A 829 24.44 46.95 -36.85
N ALA A 830 25.72 46.50 -36.87
CA ALA A 830 26.76 46.03 -37.82
C ALA A 830 27.72 45.05 -37.04
N ALA A 831 28.47 44.07 -37.56
CA ALA A 831 29.32 43.84 -38.75
C ALA A 831 30.79 44.36 -38.63
N ALA A 832 31.87 43.66 -39.05
CA ALA A 832 32.16 42.23 -39.36
C ALA A 832 33.69 42.07 -39.69
N ILE A 833 34.28 40.85 -39.68
CA ILE A 833 35.41 40.34 -40.55
C ILE A 833 35.96 38.96 -40.04
N LEU A 834 36.86 38.29 -40.81
CA LEU A 834 37.04 36.83 -40.93
C LEU A 834 38.47 36.27 -40.61
N VAL A 835 38.52 34.93 -40.47
CA VAL A 835 39.61 33.98 -40.85
C VAL A 835 40.75 33.64 -39.84
N PRO A 836 41.30 32.39 -39.83
CA PRO A 836 41.88 31.78 -38.61
C PRO A 836 43.34 31.27 -38.75
N ALA A 837 43.87 30.61 -37.71
CA ALA A 837 45.13 29.86 -37.76
C ALA A 837 45.08 28.53 -36.97
N ILE A 838 45.82 27.53 -37.45
CA ILE A 838 46.01 26.19 -36.84
C ILE A 838 47.50 26.05 -36.51
N ILE A 839 47.88 25.47 -35.35
CA ILE A 839 49.06 24.58 -35.21
C ILE A 839 49.14 23.88 -33.84
N LYS A 840 49.75 22.69 -33.84
CA LYS A 840 49.98 21.79 -32.70
C LYS A 840 51.00 22.36 -31.69
N SER A 841 50.91 21.90 -30.44
CA SER A 841 52.08 21.28 -29.78
C SER A 841 51.69 20.12 -28.85
N LYS A 842 52.55 19.10 -28.79
CA LYS A 842 52.62 18.07 -27.74
C LYS A 842 54.00 18.16 -27.08
N LYS A 843 54.14 17.56 -25.88
CA LYS A 843 55.30 17.50 -24.98
C LYS A 843 55.34 18.66 -23.96
N LYS A 844 55.73 18.42 -22.70
CA LYS A 844 56.26 17.16 -22.14
C LYS A 844 55.17 16.22 -21.62
#